data_AF-A0A1V4PP75-F1
#
_entry.id   AF-A0A1V4PP75-F1
#
_cell.length_a   1.000
_cell.length_b   1.000
_cell.length_c   1.000
_cell.angle_alpha   90.00
_cell.angle_beta   90.00
_cell.angle_gamma   90.00
#
_symmetry.space_group_name_H-M   'P 1'
#
loop_
_entity.id
_entity.type
_entity.pdbx_description
1 polymer ?
#
loop_
_entity_poly.entity_id
_entity_poly.type
_entity_poly.pdbx_seq_one_letter_code
_entity_poly.pdbx_strand_id
1 'polypeptide(L)'
;MLCSGSPGQTRHAMRSSGPVAPATRGLAAVVFLAAVLFGPLLLGTGAAHAEPPTRLPEPISDPAGVLSVDQRAQIQTATDNLYNDHSVQLWVVYVKNFDGQNPEEWGRKAAELSGLDDHEVLLAVATEDRAYWFGTIGFVDGVTQSNLSDIATGDIVPALKKGNFPGAGVAAADGLSDALTPSHTGLIVAGSVAGVAVVGAGGAWVYSRRRKRRALDSGLETLREQELTVDQLAAQPLDVLDPWSREVLTDTDNAIRTSEEELRLAVGEFGEAQTAPFTAAVARAREALAASFTVRQRLDDNIPETPDEQRSMLLQIITACTDADGALDAQVAAFDEMRNLLINADARFDEITRRLVDLRTRADASAGQLEALVSRHGAQQCASILHNVELARQEIGFAERSADQGREAISRPAGEQGPAVADIRAAEGAIAQATRLLDAIDNAEDNIAAAHSRMPALITEVEGELAEAAQFGADGGPELASAAATATTALQAARTGFDADPLGVFTSLVDADAALDKALDAARGAAAERTRRSEMLGAALTSAQAKVSAARDFIGTRRGAVQSVARTRLSEAERLLASAQNTGATDPLAAADAARRAGSLADQALMAAQGDVVGWQQGQQPRTHGSSTAGAVLGGILVDSFLRGTMRGGGGFGGGGFGGGYTSGGRSPGSFGGSSSSGRIGVGGRF
;
A
#
# COMPACT_ATOMS: atom_id res chain seq x y z
N MET A 1 -84.36 -4.73 24.26
CA MET A 1 -84.44 -3.91 25.50
C MET A 1 -83.76 -2.57 25.25
N LEU A 2 -83.93 -1.59 26.14
CA LEU A 2 -83.65 -0.17 25.88
C LEU A 2 -82.32 0.31 26.50
N CYS A 3 -81.73 1.33 25.84
CA CYS A 3 -81.09 2.58 26.32
C CYS A 3 -80.43 2.69 27.72
N SER A 4 -79.59 3.70 28.02
CA SER A 4 -78.67 4.62 27.31
C SER A 4 -78.20 5.68 28.34
N GLY A 5 -77.04 6.34 28.17
CA GLY A 5 -76.83 7.67 28.76
C GLY A 5 -75.51 7.96 29.51
N SER A 6 -75.00 9.16 29.26
CA SER A 6 -74.01 9.97 30.01
C SER A 6 -74.62 11.40 30.09
N PRO A 7 -73.95 12.53 30.47
CA PRO A 7 -72.61 12.79 31.03
C PRO A 7 -72.64 13.82 32.21
N GLY A 8 -71.51 14.49 32.51
CA GLY A 8 -71.51 15.72 33.32
C GLY A 8 -70.14 16.38 33.53
N GLN A 9 -69.94 17.62 33.03
CA GLN A 9 -68.78 18.49 33.30
C GLN A 9 -69.21 19.77 34.03
N THR A 10 -68.27 20.45 34.70
CA THR A 10 -68.31 21.92 34.87
C THR A 10 -66.91 22.55 34.71
N ARG A 11 -66.87 23.82 34.28
CA ARG A 11 -65.65 24.65 34.08
C ARG A 11 -65.96 26.11 34.38
N HIS A 12 -65.11 26.78 35.17
CA HIS A 12 -64.81 28.23 35.14
C HIS A 12 -63.36 28.36 35.67
N ALA A 13 -62.36 28.99 35.05
CA ALA A 13 -62.22 30.16 34.17
C ALA A 13 -62.25 31.51 34.91
N MET A 14 -61.12 32.26 34.90
CA MET A 14 -60.96 33.59 34.26
C MET A 14 -59.80 34.47 34.83
N ARG A 15 -58.81 34.83 33.97
CA ARG A 15 -57.93 36.05 34.03
C ARG A 15 -56.99 36.29 35.26
N SER A 16 -55.98 37.18 35.23
CA SER A 16 -55.06 37.66 34.16
C SER A 16 -53.98 38.62 34.70
N SER A 17 -52.76 38.57 34.14
CA SER A 17 -51.79 39.69 33.94
C SER A 17 -51.25 40.54 35.13
N GLY A 18 -49.92 40.78 35.15
CA GLY A 18 -49.32 41.97 35.79
C GLY A 18 -47.93 41.77 36.46
N PRO A 19 -46.90 42.60 36.20
CA PRO A 19 -45.55 42.44 36.77
C PRO A 19 -45.06 43.65 37.61
N VAL A 20 -43.73 43.75 37.81
CA VAL A 20 -42.88 44.86 38.33
C VAL A 20 -42.39 44.71 39.79
N ALA A 21 -41.09 44.95 40.00
CA ALA A 21 -40.37 45.06 41.28
C ALA A 21 -39.84 46.49 41.49
N PRO A 22 -39.38 46.89 42.70
CA PRO A 22 -37.94 47.11 42.86
C PRO A 22 -37.35 46.89 44.29
N ALA A 23 -36.03 47.08 44.41
CA ALA A 23 -35.18 46.99 45.61
C ALA A 23 -35.44 48.13 46.66
N THR A 24 -34.87 48.21 47.89
CA THR A 24 -33.43 48.23 48.27
C THR A 24 -33.10 48.15 49.78
N ARG A 25 -31.93 47.57 50.13
CA ARG A 25 -30.90 47.98 51.15
C ARG A 25 -31.20 48.10 52.68
N GLY A 26 -30.29 47.55 53.50
CA GLY A 26 -29.65 48.30 54.61
C GLY A 26 -29.22 47.58 55.91
N LEU A 27 -27.88 47.52 56.19
CA LEU A 27 -27.17 47.54 57.52
C LEU A 27 -27.49 46.42 58.57
N ALA A 28 -26.62 45.96 59.49
CA ALA A 28 -25.15 45.97 59.78
C ALA A 28 -24.88 44.88 60.89
N ALA A 29 -23.78 44.72 61.67
CA ALA A 29 -22.48 45.41 61.86
C ALA A 29 -21.40 44.49 62.53
N VAL A 30 -20.15 44.60 62.06
CA VAL A 30 -18.82 44.61 62.78
C VAL A 30 -18.63 43.99 64.19
N VAL A 31 -17.60 43.12 64.32
CA VAL A 31 -16.66 43.05 65.48
C VAL A 31 -15.21 42.82 64.96
N PHE A 32 -14.20 43.33 65.67
CA PHE A 32 -12.79 43.47 65.27
C PHE A 32 -11.86 43.43 66.51
N LEU A 33 -10.53 43.15 66.49
CA LEU A 33 -9.64 42.35 65.62
C LEU A 33 -8.23 42.30 66.29
N ALA A 34 -7.53 41.15 66.28
CA ALA A 34 -6.11 41.04 66.68
C ALA A 34 -5.48 39.73 66.12
N ALA A 35 -4.21 39.65 65.70
CA ALA A 35 -3.17 40.68 65.59
C ALA A 35 -2.33 40.51 64.31
N VAL A 36 -1.66 41.57 63.87
CA VAL A 36 -0.75 41.60 62.72
C VAL A 36 0.70 41.55 63.20
N LEU A 37 1.56 40.73 62.58
CA LEU A 37 2.99 41.02 62.32
C LEU A 37 3.69 39.87 61.58
N PHE A 38 3.58 39.84 60.24
CA PHE A 38 4.69 39.53 59.32
C PHE A 38 4.25 39.78 57.87
N GLY A 39 5.10 40.46 57.12
CA GLY A 39 5.13 40.47 55.66
C GLY A 39 6.60 40.31 55.20
N PRO A 40 6.89 40.16 53.91
CA PRO A 40 6.05 40.55 52.77
C PRO A 40 5.81 39.44 51.74
N LEU A 41 5.28 39.84 50.58
CA LEU A 41 5.47 39.20 49.27
C LEU A 41 4.85 37.80 49.05
N LEU A 42 3.53 37.80 48.79
CA LEU A 42 2.95 36.85 47.83
C LEU A 42 2.40 37.64 46.64
N LEU A 43 3.14 37.60 45.54
CA LEU A 43 2.54 37.72 44.21
C LEU A 43 1.57 36.54 44.10
N GLY A 44 0.27 36.82 43.92
CA GLY A 44 -0.72 35.78 43.69
C GLY A 44 -0.50 35.16 42.32
N THR A 45 0.34 34.12 42.25
CA THR A 45 0.47 33.28 41.07
C THR A 45 -0.91 32.73 40.74
N GLY A 46 -1.50 33.19 39.63
CA GLY A 46 -2.70 32.55 39.10
C GLY A 46 -2.40 31.07 38.91
N ALA A 47 -3.33 30.21 39.33
CA ALA A 47 -3.19 28.79 39.04
C ALA A 47 -3.05 28.64 37.52
N ALA A 48 -1.97 27.97 37.08
CA ALA A 48 -1.78 27.65 35.68
C ALA A 48 -2.88 26.66 35.29
N HIS A 49 -3.99 27.20 34.77
CA HIS A 49 -4.98 26.40 34.09
C HIS A 49 -4.29 25.76 32.89
N ALA A 50 -4.47 24.45 32.77
CA ALA A 50 -3.96 23.72 31.63
C ALA A 50 -4.64 24.22 30.34
N GLU A 51 -3.89 24.22 29.24
CA GLU A 51 -4.34 24.72 27.93
C GLU A 51 -4.66 23.52 27.02
N PRO A 52 -5.92 23.02 27.01
CA PRO A 52 -6.29 21.86 26.21
C PRO A 52 -6.21 22.18 24.70
N PRO A 53 -6.13 21.15 23.84
CA PRO A 53 -6.20 21.32 22.39
C PRO A 53 -7.44 22.14 21.99
N THR A 54 -7.21 23.18 21.21
CA THR A 54 -8.24 24.12 20.75
C THR A 54 -8.04 24.44 19.28
N ARG A 55 -9.10 24.92 18.63
CA ARG A 55 -9.04 25.42 17.25
C ARG A 55 -8.08 26.61 17.17
N LEU A 56 -7.10 26.52 16.28
CA LEU A 56 -6.22 27.61 15.89
C LEU A 56 -7.02 28.62 15.05
N PRO A 57 -7.15 29.90 15.48
CA PRO A 57 -7.88 30.91 14.71
C PRO A 57 -7.07 31.54 13.58
N GLU A 58 -5.74 31.48 13.67
CA GLU A 58 -4.78 32.12 12.76
C GLU A 58 -3.55 31.20 12.60
N PRO A 59 -2.87 31.20 11.43
CA PRO A 59 -1.65 30.40 11.20
C PRO A 59 -0.54 30.58 12.24
N ILE A 60 -0.49 31.73 12.92
CA ILE A 60 0.46 32.00 14.02
C ILE A 60 -0.33 32.34 15.28
N SER A 61 -0.53 31.34 16.13
CA SER A 61 -1.33 31.42 17.36
C SER A 61 -0.44 31.50 18.60
N ASP A 62 -0.62 32.53 19.44
CA ASP A 62 0.19 32.74 20.65
C ASP A 62 -0.69 33.04 21.89
N PRO A 63 -1.39 32.04 22.45
CA PRO A 63 -2.04 32.14 23.75
C PRO A 63 -1.06 32.18 24.94
N ALA A 64 0.19 31.73 24.77
CA ALA A 64 1.24 31.85 25.79
C ALA A 64 1.64 33.32 26.03
N GLY A 65 1.63 34.15 24.98
CA GLY A 65 2.03 35.56 25.01
C GLY A 65 3.54 35.75 24.90
N VAL A 66 4.23 34.89 24.16
CA VAL A 66 5.70 34.90 24.02
C VAL A 66 6.22 35.67 22.80
N LEU A 67 5.33 36.15 21.92
CA LEU A 67 5.68 36.91 20.72
C LEU A 67 5.30 38.40 20.85
N SER A 68 6.25 39.29 20.51
CA SER A 68 5.92 40.67 20.15
C SER A 68 5.29 40.76 18.75
N VAL A 69 4.71 41.92 18.41
CA VAL A 69 4.16 42.20 17.08
C VAL A 69 5.21 42.00 15.98
N ASP A 70 6.42 42.53 16.19
CA ASP A 70 7.54 42.41 15.23
C ASP A 70 8.00 40.95 15.08
N GLN A 71 7.98 40.18 16.17
CA GLN A 71 8.34 38.76 16.17
C GLN A 71 7.30 37.90 15.46
N ARG A 72 6.00 38.20 15.62
CA ARG A 72 4.93 37.56 14.84
C ARG A 72 5.08 37.87 13.34
N ALA A 73 5.37 39.13 12.98
CA ALA A 73 5.61 39.52 11.60
C ALA A 73 6.85 38.83 11.00
N GLN A 74 7.89 38.56 11.80
CA GLN A 74 9.07 37.79 11.36
C GLN A 74 8.71 36.34 11.00
N ILE A 75 7.93 35.65 11.85
CA ILE A 75 7.46 34.28 11.56
C ILE A 75 6.57 34.30 10.32
N GLN A 76 5.61 35.24 10.23
CA GLN A 76 4.71 35.38 9.08
C GLN A 76 5.49 35.53 7.77
N THR A 77 6.54 36.35 7.75
CA THR A 77 7.40 36.53 6.57
C THR A 77 8.05 35.20 6.13
N ALA A 78 8.47 34.35 7.07
CA ALA A 78 9.08 33.06 6.75
C ALA A 78 8.03 32.04 6.27
N THR A 79 6.87 31.96 6.93
CA THR A 79 5.77 31.07 6.49
C THR A 79 5.19 31.48 5.14
N ASP A 80 5.09 32.78 4.87
CA ASP A 80 4.65 33.32 3.58
C ASP A 80 5.64 32.93 2.47
N ASN A 81 6.95 33.01 2.72
CA ASN A 81 7.96 32.59 1.74
C ASN A 81 7.85 31.08 1.44
N LEU A 82 7.78 30.23 2.47
CA LEU A 82 7.59 28.78 2.32
C LEU A 82 6.37 28.44 1.45
N TYR A 83 5.23 29.12 1.70
CA TYR A 83 4.02 28.92 0.91
C TYR A 83 4.16 29.44 -0.53
N ASN A 84 4.75 30.63 -0.74
CA ASN A 84 4.93 31.20 -2.08
C ASN A 84 5.90 30.40 -2.96
N ASP A 85 6.97 29.85 -2.38
CA ASP A 85 8.01 29.13 -3.13
C ASP A 85 7.66 27.64 -3.32
N HIS A 86 7.00 26.99 -2.35
CA HIS A 86 6.79 25.53 -2.34
C HIS A 86 5.32 25.08 -2.16
N SER A 87 4.37 26.01 -1.98
CA SER A 87 2.94 25.71 -1.71
C SER A 87 2.65 24.95 -0.40
N VAL A 88 3.60 24.91 0.54
CA VAL A 88 3.43 24.25 1.85
C VAL A 88 3.01 25.28 2.89
N GLN A 89 1.91 25.01 3.61
CA GLN A 89 1.41 25.89 4.67
C GLN A 89 1.91 25.42 6.06
N LEU A 90 2.76 26.23 6.70
CA LEU A 90 3.17 26.01 8.09
C LEU A 90 2.26 26.80 9.05
N TRP A 91 1.74 26.09 10.05
CA TRP A 91 1.07 26.62 11.23
C TRP A 91 2.02 26.58 12.43
N VAL A 92 1.95 27.59 13.30
CA VAL A 92 2.78 27.69 14.51
C VAL A 92 1.92 28.08 15.70
N VAL A 93 1.99 27.30 16.79
CA VAL A 93 1.26 27.58 18.04
C VAL A 93 2.15 27.53 19.28
N TYR A 94 2.07 28.58 20.10
CA TYR A 94 2.77 28.70 21.39
C TYR A 94 1.76 28.67 22.55
N VAL A 95 1.72 27.56 23.27
CA VAL A 95 0.95 27.37 24.52
C VAL A 95 1.90 27.33 25.73
N LYS A 96 1.37 27.35 26.95
CA LYS A 96 2.16 27.21 28.17
C LYS A 96 2.52 25.75 28.44
N ASN A 97 1.50 24.89 28.37
CA ASN A 97 1.57 23.47 28.67
C ASN A 97 0.69 22.69 27.69
N PHE A 98 0.84 21.37 27.63
CA PHE A 98 0.00 20.49 26.80
C PHE A 98 -1.08 19.73 27.59
N ASP A 99 -1.56 20.27 28.72
CA ASP A 99 -2.63 19.64 29.53
C ASP A 99 -2.36 18.15 29.85
N GLY A 100 -1.10 17.83 30.17
CA GLY A 100 -0.63 16.48 30.47
C GLY A 100 -0.65 15.47 29.30
N GLN A 101 -1.16 15.84 28.13
CA GLN A 101 -1.18 15.02 26.91
C GLN A 101 0.23 14.92 26.29
N ASN A 102 0.44 13.92 25.44
CA ASN A 102 1.65 13.85 24.63
C ASN A 102 1.71 15.06 23.66
N PRO A 103 2.86 15.72 23.43
CA PRO A 103 2.99 16.80 22.45
C PRO A 103 2.39 16.49 21.07
N GLU A 104 2.55 15.25 20.58
CA GLU A 104 1.97 14.79 19.32
C GLU A 104 0.45 14.66 19.39
N GLU A 105 -0.07 14.05 20.46
CA GLU A 105 -1.51 13.89 20.69
C GLU A 105 -2.20 15.25 20.78
N TRP A 106 -1.59 16.20 21.51
CA TRP A 106 -2.07 17.58 21.61
C TRP A 106 -2.04 18.28 20.25
N GLY A 107 -0.93 18.17 19.50
CA GLY A 107 -0.75 18.80 18.19
C GLY A 107 -1.73 18.28 17.14
N ARG A 108 -1.83 16.96 16.98
CA ARG A 108 -2.75 16.30 16.03
C ARG A 108 -4.21 16.66 16.32
N LYS A 109 -4.59 16.75 17.60
CA LYS A 109 -5.94 17.11 18.04
C LYS A 109 -6.24 18.60 17.88
N ALA A 110 -5.24 19.48 18.05
CA ALA A 110 -5.37 20.90 17.72
C ALA A 110 -5.56 21.11 16.20
N ALA A 111 -4.84 20.36 15.37
CA ALA A 111 -5.02 20.37 13.91
C ALA A 111 -6.42 19.87 13.49
N GLU A 112 -6.87 18.73 14.04
CA GLU A 112 -8.21 18.18 13.79
C GLU A 112 -9.33 19.17 14.17
N LEU A 113 -9.25 19.79 15.35
CA LEU A 113 -10.22 20.80 15.80
C LEU A 113 -10.21 22.06 14.92
N SER A 114 -9.10 22.36 14.26
CA SER A 114 -8.94 23.47 13.31
C SER A 114 -9.43 23.12 11.91
N GLY A 115 -9.48 21.83 11.56
CA GLY A 115 -9.81 21.36 10.22
C GLY A 115 -8.66 21.51 9.22
N LEU A 116 -7.42 21.37 9.69
CA LEU A 116 -6.23 21.44 8.83
C LEU A 116 -6.20 20.26 7.82
N ASP A 117 -5.71 20.51 6.62
CA ASP A 117 -5.67 19.53 5.53
C ASP A 117 -4.30 18.84 5.33
N ASP A 118 -4.27 17.84 4.45
CA ASP A 118 -3.12 16.94 4.30
C ASP A 118 -1.82 17.63 3.84
N HIS A 119 -1.89 18.84 3.27
CA HIS A 119 -0.71 19.59 2.79
C HIS A 119 -0.09 20.51 3.85
N GLU A 120 -0.62 20.50 5.08
CA GLU A 120 -0.25 21.44 6.14
C GLU A 120 0.72 20.84 7.15
N VAL A 121 1.61 21.69 7.70
CA VAL A 121 2.58 21.34 8.73
C VAL A 121 2.27 22.14 10.00
N LEU A 122 2.43 21.55 11.18
CA LEU A 122 2.20 22.23 12.46
C LEU A 122 3.44 22.13 13.36
N LEU A 123 3.91 23.28 13.84
CA LEU A 123 4.82 23.41 14.98
C LEU A 123 4.03 23.82 16.23
N ALA A 124 3.88 22.91 17.19
CA ALA A 124 3.29 23.17 18.50
C ALA A 124 4.37 23.23 19.59
N VAL A 125 4.34 24.27 20.43
CA VAL A 125 5.35 24.53 21.47
C VAL A 125 4.69 24.82 22.81
N ALA A 126 4.94 23.97 23.80
CA ALA A 126 4.63 24.22 25.21
C ALA A 126 5.82 24.90 25.90
N THR A 127 5.66 26.19 26.17
CA THR A 127 6.71 27.13 26.56
C THR A 127 7.17 26.98 28.02
N GLU A 128 6.28 26.54 28.92
CA GLU A 128 6.56 26.27 30.35
C GLU A 128 6.95 24.80 30.59
N ASP A 129 6.23 23.84 29.98
CA ASP A 129 6.58 22.42 30.04
C ASP A 129 7.92 22.10 29.34
N ARG A 130 8.39 23.01 28.48
CA ARG A 130 9.53 22.82 27.57
C ARG A 130 9.39 21.57 26.72
N ALA A 131 8.25 21.47 26.05
CA ALA A 131 7.93 20.38 25.14
C ALA A 131 7.47 20.92 23.78
N TYR A 132 7.64 20.15 22.72
CA TYR A 132 7.24 20.53 21.37
C TYR A 132 6.82 19.32 20.53
N TRP A 133 6.08 19.58 19.46
CA TRP A 133 5.86 18.68 18.34
C TRP A 133 5.93 19.45 17.03
N PHE A 134 6.51 18.83 16.01
CA PHE A 134 6.65 19.37 14.66
C PHE A 134 6.34 18.25 13.66
N GLY A 135 5.26 18.37 12.90
CA GLY A 135 4.82 17.29 12.00
C GLY A 135 3.80 17.72 10.96
N THR A 136 3.63 16.88 9.94
CA THR A 136 2.62 17.04 8.90
C THR A 136 1.24 16.59 9.39
N ILE A 137 0.19 17.19 8.85
CA ILE A 137 -1.19 16.77 9.11
C ILE A 137 -1.65 15.69 8.11
N GLY A 138 -0.99 15.61 6.95
CA GLY A 138 -1.07 14.49 6.01
C GLY A 138 0.18 14.40 5.14
N PHE A 139 0.03 13.95 3.89
CA PHE A 139 1.16 13.79 2.96
C PHE A 139 1.55 15.13 2.31
N VAL A 140 2.77 15.59 2.57
CA VAL A 140 3.37 16.77 1.94
C VAL A 140 4.50 16.32 1.03
N ASP A 141 4.36 16.52 -0.28
CA ASP A 141 5.36 16.11 -1.28
C ASP A 141 6.73 16.75 -0.99
N GLY A 142 7.80 15.97 -1.12
CA GLY A 142 9.17 16.37 -0.80
C GLY A 142 9.53 16.56 0.69
N VAL A 143 8.59 16.47 1.63
CA VAL A 143 8.87 16.53 3.08
C VAL A 143 8.93 15.12 3.67
N THR A 144 10.11 14.69 4.14
CA THR A 144 10.29 13.38 4.76
C THR A 144 10.48 13.45 6.28
N GLN A 145 10.30 12.32 6.97
CA GLN A 145 10.52 12.20 8.42
C GLN A 145 11.96 12.58 8.83
N SER A 146 12.96 12.33 7.99
CA SER A 146 14.35 12.73 8.26
C SER A 146 14.52 14.25 8.13
N ASN A 147 13.92 14.90 7.13
CA ASN A 147 13.91 16.37 7.04
C ASN A 147 13.34 17.00 8.32
N LEU A 148 12.15 16.56 8.75
CA LEU A 148 11.52 17.07 9.98
C LEU A 148 12.43 16.87 11.21
N SER A 149 13.07 15.70 11.32
CA SER A 149 13.97 15.36 12.42
C SER A 149 15.27 16.19 12.42
N ASP A 150 15.86 16.43 11.25
CA ASP A 150 17.07 17.23 11.09
C ASP A 150 16.78 18.72 11.38
N ILE A 151 15.70 19.29 10.83
CA ILE A 151 15.24 20.67 11.11
C ILE A 151 14.95 20.84 12.61
N ALA A 152 14.27 19.85 13.21
CA ALA A 152 13.92 19.89 14.63
C ALA A 152 15.16 19.84 15.54
N THR A 153 16.13 18.97 15.25
CA THR A 153 17.31 18.78 16.11
C THR A 153 18.43 19.79 15.84
N GLY A 154 18.58 20.24 14.59
CA GLY A 154 19.57 21.23 14.16
C GLY A 154 19.22 22.66 14.57
N ASP A 155 17.97 23.08 14.38
CA ASP A 155 17.60 24.50 14.43
C ASP A 155 16.46 24.82 15.41
N ILE A 156 15.32 24.10 15.35
CA ILE A 156 14.17 24.37 16.23
C ILE A 156 14.53 24.16 17.71
N VAL A 157 14.99 22.96 18.09
CA VAL A 157 15.33 22.65 19.48
C VAL A 157 16.48 23.52 20.02
N PRO A 158 17.55 23.83 19.26
CA PRO A 158 18.56 24.79 19.68
C PRO A 158 18.09 26.25 19.78
N ALA A 159 17.02 26.66 19.08
CA ALA A 159 16.37 27.95 19.30
C ALA A 159 15.49 27.95 20.57
N LEU A 160 14.64 26.93 20.73
CA LEU A 160 13.78 26.73 21.91
C LEU A 160 14.61 26.62 23.21
N LYS A 161 15.75 25.91 23.16
CA LYS A 161 16.72 25.81 24.28
C LYS A 161 17.21 27.16 24.79
N LYS A 162 17.35 28.15 23.91
CA LYS A 162 17.79 29.52 24.21
C LYS A 162 16.63 30.45 24.61
N GLY A 163 15.38 29.96 24.63
CA GLY A 163 14.19 30.78 24.79
C GLY A 163 13.85 31.63 23.55
N ASN A 164 14.46 31.34 22.39
CA ASN A 164 14.20 32.05 21.15
C ASN A 164 12.98 31.45 20.42
N PHE A 165 11.80 31.63 21.00
CA PHE A 165 10.54 31.15 20.46
C PHE A 165 10.28 31.56 19.00
N PRO A 166 10.42 32.84 18.59
CA PRO A 166 10.22 33.22 17.18
C PRO A 166 11.30 32.65 16.26
N GLY A 167 12.55 32.54 16.72
CA GLY A 167 13.60 31.87 15.96
C GLY A 167 13.31 30.39 15.69
N ALA A 168 12.54 29.71 16.56
CA ALA A 168 12.10 28.34 16.34
C ALA A 168 10.99 28.24 15.26
N GLY A 169 10.08 29.22 15.19
CA GLY A 169 9.06 29.29 14.13
C GLY A 169 9.65 29.64 12.77
N VAL A 170 10.61 30.57 12.74
CA VAL A 170 11.38 30.91 11.52
C VAL A 170 12.23 29.73 11.07
N ALA A 171 12.95 29.06 11.98
CA ALA A 171 13.75 27.87 11.66
C ALA A 171 12.92 26.72 11.06
N ALA A 172 11.67 26.53 11.52
CA ALA A 172 10.77 25.54 10.94
C ALA A 172 10.37 25.89 9.49
N ALA A 173 10.12 27.16 9.19
CA ALA A 173 9.78 27.61 7.84
C ALA A 173 10.99 27.57 6.89
N ASP A 174 12.11 28.15 7.31
CA ASP A 174 13.36 28.20 6.54
C ASP A 174 13.87 26.78 6.25
N GLY A 175 13.88 25.91 7.27
CA GLY A 175 14.33 24.52 7.14
C GLY A 175 13.46 23.65 6.22
N LEU A 176 12.14 23.87 6.19
CA LEU A 176 11.26 23.23 5.20
C LEU A 176 11.57 23.72 3.79
N SER A 177 11.82 25.02 3.61
CA SER A 177 12.17 25.60 2.31
C SER A 177 13.52 25.09 1.79
N ASP A 178 14.53 24.96 2.67
CA ASP A 178 15.83 24.38 2.32
C ASP A 178 15.74 22.87 2.00
N ALA A 179 14.83 22.13 2.66
CA ALA A 179 14.58 20.72 2.37
C ALA A 179 13.89 20.51 1.01
N LEU A 180 12.91 21.37 0.68
CA LEU A 180 12.14 21.33 -0.56
C LEU A 180 12.89 21.92 -1.77
N THR A 181 13.92 22.75 -1.53
CA THR A 181 14.76 23.32 -2.58
C THR A 181 15.80 22.30 -3.09
N PRO A 182 15.83 21.96 -4.40
CA PRO A 182 16.81 21.01 -4.94
C PRO A 182 18.27 21.49 -4.85
N SER A 183 18.94 21.18 -3.74
CA SER A 183 20.23 21.78 -3.41
C SER A 183 21.38 21.25 -4.29
N HIS A 184 22.03 22.18 -4.99
CA HIS A 184 23.27 21.93 -5.76
C HIS A 184 24.52 22.46 -5.04
N THR A 185 24.40 22.83 -3.76
CA THR A 185 25.40 23.62 -3.02
C THR A 185 25.66 23.01 -1.65
N GLY A 186 26.89 22.52 -1.40
CA GLY A 186 27.27 22.01 -0.08
C GLY A 186 28.60 21.26 -0.06
N LEU A 187 29.74 21.99 0.00
CA LEU A 187 31.02 21.54 0.59
C LEU A 187 32.14 22.61 0.50
N ILE A 188 32.07 23.67 1.33
CA ILE A 188 33.20 24.58 1.62
C ILE A 188 33.17 24.91 3.12
N VAL A 189 34.34 25.20 3.72
CA VAL A 189 34.61 25.42 5.17
C VAL A 189 34.57 24.12 5.99
N ALA A 190 35.64 23.63 6.64
CA ALA A 190 37.08 23.94 6.62
C ALA A 190 37.86 22.60 6.76
N GLY A 191 39.17 22.43 6.53
CA GLY A 191 40.31 23.35 6.51
C GLY A 191 41.04 23.31 7.88
N SER A 192 42.29 22.84 8.02
CA SER A 192 43.25 22.29 7.03
C SER A 192 44.48 21.65 7.70
N VAL A 193 44.97 20.49 7.22
CA VAL A 193 46.39 20.06 7.32
C VAL A 193 46.82 19.27 6.07
N ALA A 194 48.04 19.55 5.59
CA ALA A 194 48.86 18.95 4.52
C ALA A 194 48.40 17.67 3.77
N GLY A 195 48.47 17.71 2.43
CA GLY A 195 48.44 16.54 1.54
C GLY A 195 48.49 16.92 0.05
N VAL A 196 49.67 16.97 -0.56
CA VAL A 196 49.86 17.46 -1.94
C VAL A 196 49.89 16.33 -2.98
N ALA A 197 49.15 16.55 -4.08
CA ALA A 197 49.23 15.92 -5.40
C ALA A 197 48.95 14.40 -5.58
N VAL A 198 47.84 14.10 -6.26
CA VAL A 198 47.87 13.33 -7.53
C VAL A 198 47.00 14.07 -8.57
N VAL A 199 47.40 14.04 -9.84
CA VAL A 199 46.85 14.89 -10.92
C VAL A 199 45.59 14.33 -11.57
N GLY A 200 44.55 15.16 -11.71
CA GLY A 200 43.59 15.20 -12.83
C GLY A 200 42.73 13.96 -13.11
N ALA A 201 43.33 12.88 -13.61
CA ALA A 201 42.63 11.73 -14.18
C ALA A 201 41.83 10.93 -13.15
N GLY A 202 42.38 10.74 -11.94
CA GLY A 202 41.70 10.03 -10.86
C GLY A 202 40.41 10.72 -10.43
N GLY A 203 40.39 12.07 -10.47
CA GLY A 203 39.21 12.87 -10.13
C GLY A 203 38.03 12.57 -11.04
N ALA A 204 38.23 12.51 -12.36
CA ALA A 204 37.15 12.24 -13.32
C ALA A 204 36.57 10.82 -13.20
N TRP A 205 37.40 9.81 -12.97
CA TRP A 205 36.95 8.41 -12.80
C TRP A 205 36.27 8.17 -11.45
N VAL A 206 36.78 8.77 -10.37
CA VAL A 206 36.09 8.74 -9.07
C VAL A 206 34.79 9.55 -9.11
N TYR A 207 34.75 10.68 -9.82
CA TYR A 207 33.55 11.49 -10.01
C TYR A 207 32.49 10.75 -10.84
N SER A 208 32.85 10.10 -11.96
CA SER A 208 31.88 9.33 -12.74
C SER A 208 31.39 8.08 -12.00
N ARG A 209 32.26 7.37 -11.27
CA ARG A 209 31.86 6.21 -10.45
C ARG A 209 31.04 6.61 -9.21
N ARG A 210 31.30 7.77 -8.60
CA ARG A 210 30.45 8.35 -7.53
C ARG A 210 29.15 8.96 -8.06
N ARG A 211 29.12 9.50 -9.30
CA ARG A 211 27.89 9.96 -9.95
C ARG A 211 27.00 8.78 -10.33
N LYS A 212 27.58 7.68 -10.83
CA LYS A 212 26.84 6.42 -11.02
C LYS A 212 26.31 5.89 -9.69
N ARG A 213 27.16 5.76 -8.65
CA ARG A 213 26.69 5.32 -7.32
C ARG A 213 25.58 6.23 -6.79
N ARG A 214 25.76 7.54 -6.71
CA ARG A 214 24.72 8.46 -6.22
C ARG A 214 23.41 8.43 -7.02
N ALA A 215 23.45 8.12 -8.32
CA ALA A 215 22.24 7.94 -9.13
C ALA A 215 21.59 6.55 -8.95
N LEU A 216 22.33 5.56 -8.44
CA LEU A 216 21.81 4.27 -7.98
C LEU A 216 21.29 4.38 -6.55
N ASP A 217 22.03 5.05 -5.67
CA ASP A 217 21.66 5.33 -4.27
C ASP A 217 20.37 6.16 -4.22
N SER A 218 20.25 7.24 -5.02
CA SER A 218 18.99 8.00 -5.14
C SER A 218 17.89 7.23 -5.87
N GLY A 219 18.25 6.31 -6.77
CA GLY A 219 17.31 5.42 -7.43
C GLY A 219 16.67 4.46 -6.43
N LEU A 220 17.49 3.77 -5.63
CA LEU A 220 17.08 2.91 -4.53
C LEU A 220 16.13 3.63 -3.57
N GLU A 221 16.43 4.86 -3.18
CA GLU A 221 15.55 5.68 -2.33
C GLU A 221 14.17 5.91 -2.98
N THR A 222 14.13 6.36 -4.25
CA THR A 222 12.86 6.56 -4.99
C THR A 222 12.10 5.26 -5.32
N LEU A 223 12.75 4.10 -5.20
CA LEU A 223 12.17 2.78 -5.42
C LEU A 223 11.80 2.07 -4.10
N ARG A 224 12.27 2.56 -2.94
CA ARG A 224 11.88 2.09 -1.60
C ARG A 224 10.44 2.45 -1.25
N GLU A 225 10.02 3.66 -1.63
CA GLU A 225 8.69 4.21 -1.29
C GLU A 225 7.60 3.85 -2.31
N GLN A 226 7.95 3.14 -3.39
CA GLN A 226 7.06 2.88 -4.52
C GLN A 226 6.74 1.38 -4.63
N GLU A 227 5.45 1.02 -4.52
CA GLU A 227 4.96 -0.34 -4.82
C GLU A 227 5.08 -0.63 -6.32
N LEU A 228 6.27 -1.07 -6.73
CA LEU A 228 6.58 -1.43 -8.10
C LEU A 228 5.88 -2.75 -8.46
N THR A 229 5.00 -2.72 -9.45
CA THR A 229 4.46 -3.95 -10.04
C THR A 229 5.60 -4.82 -10.60
N VAL A 230 5.37 -6.11 -10.78
CA VAL A 230 6.40 -7.04 -11.33
C VAL A 230 6.98 -6.53 -12.66
N ASP A 231 6.18 -5.87 -13.49
CA ASP A 231 6.64 -5.24 -14.74
C ASP A 231 7.50 -3.99 -14.51
N GLN A 232 7.15 -3.14 -13.54
CA GLN A 232 7.92 -1.95 -13.17
C GLN A 232 9.23 -2.32 -12.45
N LEU A 233 9.24 -3.43 -11.71
CA LEU A 233 10.42 -4.02 -11.09
C LEU A 233 11.33 -4.67 -12.16
N ALA A 234 10.75 -5.37 -13.14
CA ALA A 234 11.47 -5.92 -14.29
C ALA A 234 12.04 -4.85 -15.23
N ALA A 235 11.48 -3.63 -15.23
CA ALA A 235 12.04 -2.49 -15.96
C ALA A 235 13.34 -1.93 -15.33
N GLN A 236 13.69 -2.29 -14.08
CA GLN A 236 14.80 -1.68 -13.37
C GLN A 236 16.20 -2.08 -13.92
N PRO A 237 17.20 -1.19 -13.76
CA PRO A 237 18.59 -1.51 -14.09
C PRO A 237 19.17 -2.61 -13.21
N LEU A 238 20.03 -3.46 -13.79
CA LEU A 238 20.75 -4.50 -13.04
C LEU A 238 21.66 -3.91 -11.95
N ASP A 239 22.22 -2.72 -12.15
CA ASP A 239 23.02 -2.02 -11.14
C ASP A 239 22.19 -1.41 -9.98
N VAL A 240 20.85 -1.45 -10.05
CA VAL A 240 19.92 -1.22 -8.92
C VAL A 240 19.50 -2.54 -8.28
N LEU A 241 19.07 -3.52 -9.08
CA LEU A 241 18.56 -4.80 -8.60
C LEU A 241 19.60 -5.64 -7.84
N ASP A 242 20.89 -5.60 -8.24
CA ASP A 242 21.95 -6.35 -7.56
C ASP A 242 22.19 -5.85 -6.11
N PRO A 243 22.39 -4.55 -5.84
CA PRO A 243 22.37 -4.01 -4.47
C PRO A 243 21.10 -4.36 -3.70
N TRP A 244 19.92 -4.08 -4.27
CA TRP A 244 18.64 -4.26 -3.57
C TRP A 244 18.40 -5.70 -3.13
N SER A 245 18.74 -6.68 -3.98
CA SER A 245 18.63 -8.10 -3.62
C SER A 245 19.52 -8.51 -2.42
N ARG A 246 20.65 -7.84 -2.18
CA ARG A 246 21.51 -8.10 -1.01
C ARG A 246 20.97 -7.43 0.26
N GLU A 247 20.38 -6.24 0.11
CA GLU A 247 19.67 -5.52 1.18
C GLU A 247 18.49 -6.36 1.69
N VAL A 248 17.55 -6.69 0.80
CA VAL A 248 16.36 -7.50 1.12
C VAL A 248 16.70 -8.89 1.69
N LEU A 249 17.76 -9.56 1.21
CA LEU A 249 18.26 -10.80 1.84
C LEU A 249 18.71 -10.61 3.29
N THR A 250 19.31 -9.46 3.60
CA THR A 250 19.81 -9.12 4.95
C THR A 250 18.65 -8.71 5.86
N ASP A 251 17.66 -8.00 5.33
CA ASP A 251 16.49 -7.55 6.08
C ASP A 251 15.59 -8.74 6.43
N THR A 252 15.33 -9.65 5.49
CA THR A 252 14.56 -10.88 5.76
C THR A 252 15.25 -11.81 6.77
N ASP A 253 16.59 -11.90 6.80
CA ASP A 253 17.32 -12.64 7.84
C ASP A 253 17.11 -12.03 9.25
N ASN A 254 17.16 -10.70 9.34
CA ASN A 254 16.87 -9.98 10.58
C ASN A 254 15.39 -10.07 11.00
N ALA A 255 14.46 -10.00 10.05
CA ALA A 255 13.03 -10.13 10.28
C ALA A 255 12.67 -11.54 10.78
N ILE A 256 13.27 -12.59 10.20
CA ILE A 256 13.12 -13.98 10.67
C ILE A 256 13.65 -14.13 12.10
N ARG A 257 14.88 -13.68 12.40
CA ARG A 257 15.43 -13.76 13.77
C ARG A 257 14.54 -13.03 14.79
N THR A 258 14.06 -11.85 14.44
CA THR A 258 13.17 -11.06 15.31
C THR A 258 11.81 -11.75 15.48
N SER A 259 11.26 -12.31 14.40
CA SER A 259 10.01 -13.10 14.43
C SER A 259 10.13 -14.37 15.27
N GLU A 260 11.30 -15.00 15.36
CA GLU A 260 11.53 -16.14 16.25
C GLU A 260 11.55 -15.74 17.73
N GLU A 261 12.11 -14.56 18.03
CA GLU A 261 12.12 -13.99 19.39
C GLU A 261 10.68 -13.62 19.83
N GLU A 262 9.89 -13.01 18.94
CA GLU A 262 8.48 -12.69 19.16
C GLU A 262 7.57 -13.93 19.19
N LEU A 263 7.76 -14.91 18.30
CA LEU A 263 7.01 -16.18 18.33
C LEU A 263 7.16 -16.88 19.69
N ARG A 264 8.36 -16.86 20.26
CA ARG A 264 8.63 -17.42 21.60
C ARG A 264 7.94 -16.65 22.73
N LEU A 265 7.63 -15.36 22.54
CA LEU A 265 6.80 -14.58 23.46
C LEU A 265 5.31 -14.92 23.24
N ALA A 266 4.83 -14.87 22.00
CA ALA A 266 3.44 -15.19 21.64
C ALA A 266 3.01 -16.60 22.08
N VAL A 267 3.90 -17.60 22.01
CA VAL A 267 3.63 -18.96 22.51
C VAL A 267 3.36 -18.96 24.02
N GLY A 268 3.99 -18.05 24.77
CA GLY A 268 3.76 -17.86 26.21
C GLY A 268 2.58 -16.95 26.56
N GLU A 269 2.18 -16.04 25.66
CA GLU A 269 1.01 -15.17 25.85
C GLU A 269 -0.32 -15.85 25.44
N PHE A 270 -0.31 -16.66 24.38
CA PHE A 270 -1.52 -17.18 23.72
C PHE A 270 -1.60 -18.71 23.60
N GLY A 271 -0.47 -19.43 23.71
CA GLY A 271 -0.39 -20.89 23.59
C GLY A 271 -0.12 -21.41 22.17
N GLU A 272 0.44 -22.63 22.09
CA GLU A 272 0.95 -23.21 20.83
C GLU A 272 -0.09 -23.27 19.70
N ALA A 273 -1.34 -23.62 20.02
CA ALA A 273 -2.41 -23.79 19.02
C ALA A 273 -2.79 -22.45 18.35
N GLN A 274 -2.82 -21.36 19.12
CA GLN A 274 -3.09 -20.00 18.68
C GLN A 274 -1.93 -19.49 17.81
N THR A 275 -0.69 -19.84 18.15
CA THR A 275 0.52 -19.41 17.42
C THR A 275 0.87 -20.24 16.18
N ALA A 276 0.20 -21.37 15.94
CA ALA A 276 0.54 -22.29 14.85
C ALA A 276 0.66 -21.64 13.45
N PRO A 277 -0.16 -20.61 13.06
CA PRO A 277 0.04 -19.88 11.82
C PRO A 277 1.39 -19.14 11.73
N PHE A 278 1.84 -18.53 12.83
CA PHE A 278 3.12 -17.81 12.88
C PHE A 278 4.31 -18.75 12.85
N THR A 279 4.24 -19.88 13.56
CA THR A 279 5.21 -20.98 13.43
C THR A 279 5.35 -21.44 11.97
N ALA A 280 4.24 -21.54 11.24
CA ALA A 280 4.25 -21.90 9.82
C ALA A 280 4.76 -20.77 8.91
N ALA A 281 4.54 -19.50 9.25
CA ALA A 281 5.10 -18.36 8.52
C ALA A 281 6.63 -18.29 8.67
N VAL A 282 7.14 -18.37 9.91
CA VAL A 282 8.59 -18.40 10.20
C VAL A 282 9.29 -19.58 9.52
N ALA A 283 8.65 -20.77 9.49
CA ALA A 283 9.17 -21.92 8.77
C ALA A 283 9.30 -21.66 7.26
N ARG A 284 8.25 -21.11 6.61
CA ARG A 284 8.28 -20.78 5.17
C ARG A 284 9.27 -19.65 4.85
N ALA A 285 9.38 -18.65 5.71
CA ALA A 285 10.32 -17.55 5.52
C ALA A 285 11.77 -18.05 5.54
N ARG A 286 12.11 -18.97 6.46
CA ARG A 286 13.41 -19.67 6.48
C ARG A 286 13.67 -20.47 5.19
N GLU A 287 12.67 -21.17 4.68
CA GLU A 287 12.78 -21.92 3.41
C GLU A 287 12.98 -20.97 2.20
N ALA A 288 12.24 -19.87 2.13
CA ALA A 288 12.35 -18.86 1.09
C ALA A 288 13.71 -18.13 1.11
N LEU A 289 14.23 -17.81 2.30
CA LEU A 289 15.55 -17.20 2.48
C LEU A 289 16.67 -18.17 2.07
N ALA A 290 16.59 -19.45 2.46
CA ALA A 290 17.58 -20.46 2.06
C ALA A 290 17.56 -20.72 0.54
N ALA A 291 16.39 -20.71 -0.09
CA ALA A 291 16.25 -20.78 -1.55
C ALA A 291 16.87 -19.54 -2.22
N SER A 292 16.61 -18.35 -1.68
CA SER A 292 17.10 -17.08 -2.21
C SER A 292 18.63 -16.94 -2.08
N PHE A 293 19.22 -17.41 -0.97
CA PHE A 293 20.69 -17.55 -0.86
C PHE A 293 21.26 -18.54 -1.88
N THR A 294 20.53 -19.60 -2.24
CA THR A 294 20.95 -20.55 -3.29
C THR A 294 20.94 -19.92 -4.69
N VAL A 295 20.03 -18.99 -4.96
CA VAL A 295 20.04 -18.17 -6.20
C VAL A 295 21.18 -17.14 -6.16
N ARG A 296 21.35 -16.45 -5.03
CA ARG A 296 22.43 -15.48 -4.78
C ARG A 296 23.83 -16.09 -4.96
N GLN A 297 24.02 -17.33 -4.50
CA GLN A 297 25.30 -18.05 -4.64
C GLN A 297 25.70 -18.28 -6.10
N ARG A 298 24.75 -18.42 -7.03
CA ARG A 298 25.03 -18.56 -8.47
C ARG A 298 25.44 -17.22 -9.07
N LEU A 299 24.67 -16.17 -8.77
CA LEU A 299 24.93 -14.79 -9.21
C LEU A 299 26.29 -14.23 -8.78
N ASP A 300 26.85 -14.72 -7.66
CA ASP A 300 28.17 -14.36 -7.15
C ASP A 300 29.26 -15.41 -7.49
N ASP A 301 29.02 -16.37 -8.40
CA ASP A 301 30.01 -17.36 -8.86
C ASP A 301 30.90 -16.85 -10.04
N ASN A 302 31.70 -17.73 -10.65
CA ASN A 302 32.67 -17.38 -11.69
C ASN A 302 32.15 -17.62 -13.13
N ILE A 303 30.90 -18.02 -13.30
CA ILE A 303 30.25 -18.33 -14.58
C ILE A 303 29.17 -17.26 -14.87
N PRO A 304 29.51 -16.15 -15.54
CA PRO A 304 28.57 -15.03 -15.70
C PRO A 304 27.36 -15.39 -16.57
N GLU A 305 26.16 -15.21 -16.02
CA GLU A 305 24.89 -15.35 -16.74
C GLU A 305 24.69 -14.24 -17.79
N THR A 306 23.69 -14.38 -18.65
CA THR A 306 23.26 -13.26 -19.51
C THR A 306 22.51 -12.19 -18.69
N PRO A 307 22.47 -10.92 -19.13
CA PRO A 307 21.77 -9.84 -18.42
C PRO A 307 20.29 -10.11 -18.12
N ASP A 308 19.60 -10.90 -18.94
CA ASP A 308 18.18 -11.21 -18.74
C ASP A 308 17.98 -12.39 -17.76
N GLU A 309 18.89 -13.37 -17.77
CA GLU A 309 18.95 -14.44 -16.75
C GLU A 309 19.32 -13.85 -15.38
N GLN A 310 20.34 -12.98 -15.32
CA GLN A 310 20.73 -12.25 -14.13
C GLN A 310 19.56 -11.41 -13.58
N ARG A 311 18.80 -10.71 -14.44
CA ARG A 311 17.60 -9.98 -14.01
C ARG A 311 16.57 -10.93 -13.39
N SER A 312 16.23 -12.01 -14.07
CA SER A 312 15.24 -13.00 -13.60
C SER A 312 15.59 -13.54 -12.21
N MET A 313 16.86 -13.86 -11.97
CA MET A 313 17.36 -14.35 -10.69
C MET A 313 17.37 -13.29 -9.59
N LEU A 314 17.64 -12.02 -9.91
CA LEU A 314 17.53 -10.91 -8.97
C LEU A 314 16.08 -10.60 -8.60
N LEU A 315 15.16 -10.61 -9.57
CA LEU A 315 13.72 -10.48 -9.33
C LEU A 315 13.22 -11.62 -8.41
N GLN A 316 13.63 -12.86 -8.67
CA GLN A 316 13.26 -14.02 -7.87
C GLN A 316 13.65 -13.84 -6.38
N ILE A 317 14.85 -13.32 -6.10
CA ILE A 317 15.29 -13.02 -4.72
C ILE A 317 14.44 -11.91 -4.10
N ILE A 318 14.29 -10.77 -4.79
CA ILE A 318 13.59 -9.60 -4.25
C ILE A 318 12.12 -9.94 -3.95
N THR A 319 11.42 -10.63 -4.86
CA THR A 319 10.03 -11.06 -4.65
C THR A 319 9.93 -12.10 -3.54
N ALA A 320 10.69 -13.21 -3.59
CA ALA A 320 10.53 -14.29 -2.59
C ALA A 320 10.84 -13.85 -1.16
N CYS A 321 11.81 -12.95 -0.96
CA CYS A 321 12.10 -12.37 0.35
C CYS A 321 11.08 -11.29 0.77
N THR A 322 10.49 -10.55 -0.17
CA THR A 322 9.41 -9.58 0.12
C THR A 322 8.11 -10.29 0.50
N ASP A 323 7.75 -11.35 -0.21
CA ASP A 323 6.59 -12.21 0.10
C ASP A 323 6.75 -12.86 1.49
N ALA A 324 7.97 -13.31 1.81
CA ALA A 324 8.29 -13.90 3.11
C ALA A 324 8.18 -12.89 4.26
N ASP A 325 8.66 -11.67 4.06
CA ASP A 325 8.66 -10.56 5.03
C ASP A 325 7.22 -10.09 5.33
N GLY A 326 6.44 -9.79 4.29
CA GLY A 326 5.02 -9.42 4.46
C GLY A 326 4.17 -10.53 5.06
N ALA A 327 4.54 -11.80 4.85
CA ALA A 327 3.90 -12.94 5.50
C ALA A 327 4.25 -13.07 7.00
N LEU A 328 5.35 -12.48 7.48
CA LEU A 328 5.70 -12.37 8.91
C LEU A 328 4.98 -11.18 9.56
N ASP A 329 5.03 -10.00 8.93
CA ASP A 329 4.33 -8.78 9.41
C ASP A 329 2.84 -9.03 9.64
N ALA A 330 2.18 -9.75 8.71
CA ALA A 330 0.78 -10.14 8.83
C ALA A 330 0.47 -10.99 10.09
N GLN A 331 1.46 -11.71 10.63
CA GLN A 331 1.30 -12.46 11.89
C GLN A 331 1.45 -11.54 13.11
N VAL A 332 2.42 -10.62 13.09
CA VAL A 332 2.62 -9.63 14.16
C VAL A 332 1.35 -8.78 14.32
N ALA A 333 0.80 -8.27 13.22
CA ALA A 333 -0.48 -7.55 13.22
C ALA A 333 -1.63 -8.39 13.79
N ALA A 334 -1.68 -9.69 13.48
CA ALA A 334 -2.67 -10.60 14.04
C ALA A 334 -2.52 -10.78 15.57
N PHE A 335 -1.31 -10.80 16.14
CA PHE A 335 -1.14 -10.84 17.60
C PHE A 335 -1.51 -9.52 18.27
N ASP A 336 -1.28 -8.38 17.63
CA ASP A 336 -1.74 -7.09 18.14
C ASP A 336 -3.28 -7.01 18.15
N GLU A 337 -3.97 -7.56 17.14
CA GLU A 337 -5.43 -7.77 17.22
C GLU A 337 -5.83 -8.68 18.40
N MET A 338 -5.14 -9.81 18.60
CA MET A 338 -5.43 -10.75 19.69
C MET A 338 -5.22 -10.11 21.07
N ARG A 339 -4.14 -9.34 21.24
CA ARG A 339 -3.85 -8.59 22.46
C ARG A 339 -4.89 -7.50 22.70
N ASN A 340 -5.29 -6.77 21.66
CA ASN A 340 -6.36 -5.76 21.73
C ASN A 340 -7.73 -6.38 22.10
N LEU A 341 -8.03 -7.58 21.59
CA LEU A 341 -9.24 -8.33 21.96
C LEU A 341 -9.23 -8.77 23.43
N LEU A 342 -8.08 -9.20 23.96
CA LEU A 342 -7.95 -9.56 25.38
C LEU A 342 -8.02 -8.32 26.31
N ILE A 343 -7.33 -7.22 25.96
CA ILE A 343 -7.34 -5.97 26.74
C ILE A 343 -8.76 -5.40 26.89
N ASN A 344 -9.60 -5.54 25.86
CA ASN A 344 -10.97 -5.01 25.84
C ASN A 344 -12.05 -6.07 26.10
N ALA A 345 -11.67 -7.28 26.52
CA ALA A 345 -12.56 -8.45 26.48
C ALA A 345 -13.87 -8.26 27.24
N ASP A 346 -13.85 -7.71 28.46
CA ASP A 346 -15.06 -7.46 29.25
C ASP A 346 -16.07 -6.56 28.50
N ALA A 347 -15.60 -5.43 27.97
CA ALA A 347 -16.43 -4.50 27.22
C ALA A 347 -16.98 -5.12 25.91
N ARG A 348 -16.20 -6.00 25.28
CA ARG A 348 -16.60 -6.74 24.07
C ARG A 348 -17.64 -7.81 24.39
N PHE A 349 -17.51 -8.54 25.51
CA PHE A 349 -18.54 -9.47 25.96
C PHE A 349 -19.83 -8.76 26.40
N ASP A 350 -19.74 -7.56 26.99
CA ASP A 350 -20.92 -6.76 27.36
C ASP A 350 -21.66 -6.17 26.14
N GLU A 351 -20.95 -5.89 25.04
CA GLU A 351 -21.55 -5.61 23.72
C GLU A 351 -22.23 -6.86 23.12
N ILE A 352 -21.54 -8.01 23.15
CA ILE A 352 -22.09 -9.31 22.73
C ILE A 352 -23.38 -9.64 23.49
N THR A 353 -23.40 -9.49 24.83
CA THR A 353 -24.58 -9.74 25.66
C THR A 353 -25.76 -8.82 25.30
N ARG A 354 -25.52 -7.54 25.00
CA ARG A 354 -26.58 -6.62 24.54
C ARG A 354 -27.13 -7.04 23.17
N ARG A 355 -26.25 -7.28 22.19
CA ARG A 355 -26.64 -7.70 20.83
C ARG A 355 -27.43 -9.02 20.82
N LEU A 356 -27.16 -9.94 21.75
CA LEU A 356 -27.91 -11.19 21.90
C LEU A 356 -29.32 -10.98 22.46
N VAL A 357 -29.51 -10.05 23.40
CA VAL A 357 -30.85 -9.68 23.90
C VAL A 357 -31.69 -9.03 22.79
N ASP A 358 -31.08 -8.15 22.00
CA ASP A 358 -31.74 -7.50 20.86
C ASP A 358 -32.09 -8.53 19.77
N LEU A 359 -31.17 -9.44 19.43
CA LEU A 359 -31.40 -10.49 18.43
C LEU A 359 -32.48 -11.49 18.84
N ARG A 360 -32.54 -11.90 20.12
CA ARG A 360 -33.65 -12.73 20.63
C ARG A 360 -35.01 -12.04 20.41
N THR A 361 -35.08 -10.76 20.78
CA THR A 361 -36.30 -9.94 20.61
C THR A 361 -36.68 -9.78 19.14
N ARG A 362 -35.69 -9.61 18.24
CA ARG A 362 -35.90 -9.53 16.79
C ARG A 362 -36.36 -10.87 16.21
N ALA A 363 -35.78 -12.00 16.61
CA ALA A 363 -36.13 -13.32 16.10
C ALA A 363 -37.61 -13.66 16.31
N ASP A 364 -38.20 -13.25 17.44
CA ASP A 364 -39.63 -13.42 17.72
C ASP A 364 -40.51 -12.48 16.88
N ALA A 365 -40.01 -11.29 16.51
CA ALA A 365 -40.72 -10.38 15.59
C ALA A 365 -40.67 -10.88 14.13
N SER A 366 -39.48 -11.25 13.64
CA SER A 366 -39.29 -11.80 12.29
C SER A 366 -40.02 -13.15 12.11
N ALA A 367 -40.29 -13.91 13.19
CA ALA A 367 -41.17 -15.07 13.14
C ALA A 367 -42.60 -14.70 12.70
N GLY A 368 -43.20 -13.67 13.29
CA GLY A 368 -44.51 -13.17 12.90
C GLY A 368 -44.53 -12.55 11.49
N GLN A 369 -43.42 -11.93 11.07
CA GLN A 369 -43.26 -11.46 9.69
C GLN A 369 -43.18 -12.61 8.68
N LEU A 370 -42.45 -13.69 9.01
CA LEU A 370 -42.35 -14.88 8.18
C LEU A 370 -43.70 -15.60 8.04
N GLU A 371 -44.49 -15.73 9.11
CA GLU A 371 -45.86 -16.23 9.05
C GLU A 371 -46.75 -15.36 8.13
N ALA A 372 -46.61 -14.03 8.21
CA ALA A 372 -47.34 -13.09 7.36
C ALA A 372 -46.87 -13.09 5.89
N LEU A 373 -45.60 -13.39 5.61
CA LEU A 373 -45.07 -13.59 4.25
C LEU A 373 -45.59 -14.91 3.65
N VAL A 374 -45.46 -16.02 4.37
CA VAL A 374 -45.97 -17.34 3.97
C VAL A 374 -47.49 -17.30 3.75
N SER A 375 -48.23 -16.52 4.54
CA SER A 375 -49.69 -16.32 4.36
C SER A 375 -50.07 -15.51 3.11
N ARG A 376 -49.14 -14.71 2.55
CA ARG A 376 -49.37 -13.87 1.37
C ARG A 376 -48.84 -14.47 0.07
N HIS A 377 -47.66 -15.09 0.13
CA HIS A 377 -46.93 -15.62 -1.04
C HIS A 377 -46.99 -17.16 -1.14
N GLY A 378 -47.40 -17.85 -0.07
CA GLY A 378 -47.36 -19.30 0.04
C GLY A 378 -45.97 -19.82 0.43
N ALA A 379 -45.94 -20.98 1.09
CA ALA A 379 -44.71 -21.53 1.65
C ALA A 379 -43.62 -21.88 0.61
N GLN A 380 -43.98 -22.06 -0.67
CA GLN A 380 -43.02 -22.34 -1.74
C GLN A 380 -42.20 -21.09 -2.10
N GLN A 381 -42.85 -19.94 -2.30
CA GLN A 381 -42.16 -18.68 -2.64
C GLN A 381 -41.27 -18.15 -1.50
N CYS A 382 -41.51 -18.61 -0.26
CA CYS A 382 -40.68 -18.33 0.90
C CYS A 382 -39.71 -19.48 1.26
N ALA A 383 -39.58 -20.54 0.45
CA ALA A 383 -38.88 -21.78 0.81
C ALA A 383 -37.45 -21.55 1.32
N SER A 384 -36.72 -20.65 0.67
CA SER A 384 -35.36 -20.22 0.99
C SER A 384 -35.22 -19.49 2.34
N ILE A 385 -36.30 -18.96 2.92
CA ILE A 385 -36.29 -18.26 4.22
C ILE A 385 -37.08 -18.97 5.34
N LEU A 386 -37.82 -20.05 5.03
CA LEU A 386 -38.69 -20.77 6.01
C LEU A 386 -37.96 -21.19 7.30
N HIS A 387 -36.67 -21.49 7.22
CA HIS A 387 -35.89 -22.01 8.34
C HIS A 387 -35.04 -20.93 9.05
N ASN A 388 -35.02 -19.69 8.54
CA ASN A 388 -34.06 -18.67 8.97
C ASN A 388 -34.23 -18.27 10.44
N VAL A 389 -35.46 -18.25 10.97
CA VAL A 389 -35.73 -17.96 12.39
C VAL A 389 -35.12 -19.05 13.29
N GLU A 390 -35.23 -20.30 12.88
CA GLU A 390 -34.74 -21.44 13.65
C GLU A 390 -33.21 -21.51 13.60
N LEU A 391 -32.60 -21.33 12.42
CA LEU A 391 -31.14 -21.19 12.31
C LEU A 391 -30.63 -19.97 13.10
N ALA A 392 -31.31 -18.81 13.04
CA ALA A 392 -30.91 -17.64 13.82
C ALA A 392 -30.96 -17.91 15.33
N ARG A 393 -31.97 -18.63 15.84
CA ARG A 393 -32.03 -19.07 17.24
C ARG A 393 -30.90 -20.04 17.61
N GLN A 394 -30.50 -20.93 16.70
CA GLN A 394 -29.37 -21.85 16.91
C GLN A 394 -28.03 -21.10 16.96
N GLU A 395 -27.81 -20.12 16.08
CA GLU A 395 -26.65 -19.23 16.06
C GLU A 395 -26.59 -18.34 17.32
N ILE A 396 -27.70 -17.72 17.70
CA ILE A 396 -27.84 -16.96 18.96
C ILE A 396 -27.44 -17.85 20.15
N GLY A 397 -27.98 -19.07 20.24
CA GLY A 397 -27.63 -20.01 21.30
C GLY A 397 -26.18 -20.51 21.24
N PHE A 398 -25.54 -20.53 20.07
CA PHE A 398 -24.10 -20.82 19.95
C PHE A 398 -23.26 -19.65 20.44
N ALA A 399 -23.56 -18.43 20.00
CA ALA A 399 -22.88 -17.22 20.43
C ALA A 399 -22.98 -16.99 21.95
N GLU A 400 -24.10 -17.35 22.57
CA GLU A 400 -24.26 -17.35 24.03
C GLU A 400 -23.28 -18.30 24.72
N ARG A 401 -23.18 -19.56 24.25
CA ARG A 401 -22.23 -20.54 24.81
C ARG A 401 -20.78 -20.11 24.64
N SER A 402 -20.43 -19.55 23.48
CA SER A 402 -19.10 -18.97 23.25
C SER A 402 -18.86 -17.75 24.14
N ALA A 403 -19.84 -16.87 24.36
CA ALA A 403 -19.70 -15.75 25.28
C ALA A 403 -19.46 -16.20 26.74
N ASP A 404 -20.18 -17.22 27.20
CA ASP A 404 -19.97 -17.81 28.53
C ASP A 404 -18.59 -18.49 28.66
N GLN A 405 -18.17 -19.26 27.64
CA GLN A 405 -16.85 -19.90 27.57
C GLN A 405 -15.71 -18.86 27.55
N GLY A 406 -15.87 -17.79 26.78
CA GLY A 406 -14.93 -16.69 26.70
C GLY A 406 -14.82 -15.90 28.01
N ARG A 407 -15.94 -15.68 28.72
CA ARG A 407 -15.94 -15.09 30.07
C ARG A 407 -15.27 -16.00 31.10
N GLU A 408 -15.37 -17.33 30.98
CA GLU A 408 -14.55 -18.27 31.77
C GLU A 408 -13.06 -18.14 31.41
N ALA A 409 -12.73 -18.11 30.12
CA ALA A 409 -11.35 -18.09 29.64
C ALA A 409 -10.58 -16.82 30.06
N ILE A 410 -11.21 -15.64 30.08
CA ILE A 410 -10.54 -14.42 30.59
C ILE A 410 -10.33 -14.42 32.10
N SER A 411 -11.08 -15.24 32.86
CA SER A 411 -10.89 -15.38 34.32
C SER A 411 -9.66 -16.20 34.73
N ARG A 412 -8.98 -16.81 33.74
CA ARG A 412 -7.76 -17.60 33.92
C ARG A 412 -6.52 -16.71 34.11
N PRO A 413 -5.39 -17.24 34.62
CA PRO A 413 -4.14 -16.49 34.73
C PRO A 413 -3.68 -15.90 33.39
N ALA A 414 -2.96 -14.77 33.44
CA ALA A 414 -2.33 -14.20 32.24
C ALA A 414 -1.39 -15.23 31.59
N GLY A 415 -1.51 -15.40 30.26
CA GLY A 415 -0.90 -16.49 29.49
C GLY A 415 -1.81 -17.70 29.25
N GLU A 416 -2.89 -17.87 30.02
CA GLU A 416 -3.89 -18.95 29.83
C GLU A 416 -5.21 -18.45 29.18
N GLN A 417 -5.30 -17.14 28.91
CA GLN A 417 -6.51 -16.45 28.42
C GLN A 417 -6.71 -16.57 26.89
N GLY A 418 -5.73 -17.10 26.15
CA GLY A 418 -5.76 -17.25 24.68
C GLY A 418 -7.04 -17.83 24.07
N PRO A 419 -7.75 -18.81 24.69
CA PRO A 419 -9.03 -19.30 24.17
C PRO A 419 -10.11 -18.20 24.01
N ALA A 420 -10.14 -17.19 24.88
CA ALA A 420 -11.14 -16.13 24.84
C ALA A 420 -11.17 -15.36 23.50
N VAL A 421 -10.03 -15.27 22.80
CA VAL A 421 -9.94 -14.67 21.46
C VAL A 421 -10.79 -15.44 20.45
N ALA A 422 -10.73 -16.77 20.50
CA ALA A 422 -11.52 -17.63 19.62
C ALA A 422 -13.01 -17.56 19.99
N ASP A 423 -13.33 -17.53 21.28
CA ASP A 423 -14.69 -17.43 21.80
C ASP A 423 -15.37 -16.09 21.44
N ILE A 424 -14.66 -14.95 21.53
CA ILE A 424 -15.16 -13.64 21.06
C ILE A 424 -15.44 -13.70 19.55
N ARG A 425 -14.47 -14.18 18.74
CA ARG A 425 -14.62 -14.26 17.28
C ARG A 425 -15.76 -15.20 16.86
N ALA A 426 -15.94 -16.31 17.58
CA ALA A 426 -17.04 -17.25 17.37
C ALA A 426 -18.40 -16.63 17.70
N ALA A 427 -18.52 -15.94 18.84
CA ALA A 427 -19.75 -15.25 19.24
C ALA A 427 -20.12 -14.12 18.27
N GLU A 428 -19.16 -13.28 17.84
CA GLU A 428 -19.42 -12.21 16.86
C GLU A 428 -19.78 -12.75 15.48
N GLY A 429 -19.14 -13.84 15.03
CA GLY A 429 -19.45 -14.50 13.76
C GLY A 429 -20.87 -15.04 13.71
N ALA A 430 -21.28 -15.77 14.76
CA ALA A 430 -22.63 -16.31 14.89
C ALA A 430 -23.69 -15.22 15.10
N ILE A 431 -23.38 -14.14 15.84
CA ILE A 431 -24.24 -12.94 15.90
C ILE A 431 -24.43 -12.34 14.50
N ALA A 432 -23.36 -12.19 13.71
CA ALA A 432 -23.47 -11.67 12.34
C ALA A 432 -24.26 -12.62 11.42
N GLN A 433 -24.17 -13.94 11.62
CA GLN A 433 -24.96 -14.93 10.89
C GLN A 433 -26.44 -14.87 11.26
N ALA A 434 -26.77 -14.80 12.55
CA ALA A 434 -28.13 -14.59 13.04
C ALA A 434 -28.73 -13.29 12.51
N THR A 435 -27.98 -12.18 12.53
CA THR A 435 -28.43 -10.90 11.94
C THR A 435 -28.79 -11.07 10.48
N ARG A 436 -27.91 -11.64 9.64
CA ARG A 436 -28.18 -11.86 8.20
C ARG A 436 -29.40 -12.75 7.93
N LEU A 437 -29.60 -13.79 8.74
CA LEU A 437 -30.75 -14.70 8.62
C LEU A 437 -32.08 -13.97 8.88
N LEU A 438 -32.11 -13.05 9.85
CA LEU A 438 -33.26 -12.20 10.13
C LEU A 438 -33.40 -11.06 9.11
N ASP A 439 -32.31 -10.43 8.67
CA ASP A 439 -32.30 -9.44 7.58
C ASP A 439 -32.94 -10.00 6.30
N ALA A 440 -32.69 -11.28 5.98
CA ALA A 440 -33.26 -11.95 4.82
C ALA A 440 -34.80 -12.14 4.91
N ILE A 441 -35.36 -12.20 6.12
CA ILE A 441 -36.82 -12.21 6.34
C ILE A 441 -37.37 -10.78 6.26
N ASP A 442 -36.75 -9.85 6.97
CA ASP A 442 -37.22 -8.46 7.09
C ASP A 442 -37.23 -7.74 5.73
N ASN A 443 -36.27 -8.06 4.84
CA ASN A 443 -36.20 -7.53 3.46
C ASN A 443 -36.86 -8.45 2.40
N ALA A 444 -37.52 -9.55 2.78
CA ALA A 444 -37.99 -10.57 1.83
C ALA A 444 -38.97 -10.02 0.79
N GLU A 445 -39.87 -9.11 1.17
CA GLU A 445 -40.91 -8.56 0.29
C GLU A 445 -40.31 -7.65 -0.81
N ASP A 446 -39.35 -6.79 -0.44
CA ASP A 446 -38.58 -5.98 -1.38
C ASP A 446 -37.67 -6.85 -2.25
N ASN A 447 -37.06 -7.90 -1.69
CA ASN A 447 -36.23 -8.84 -2.45
C ASN A 447 -37.03 -9.65 -3.48
N ILE A 448 -38.26 -10.06 -3.17
CA ILE A 448 -39.17 -10.72 -4.13
C ILE A 448 -39.53 -9.74 -5.27
N ALA A 449 -39.87 -8.49 -4.94
CA ALA A 449 -40.15 -7.46 -5.95
C ALA A 449 -38.91 -7.11 -6.81
N ALA A 450 -37.72 -7.07 -6.21
CA ALA A 450 -36.45 -6.88 -6.90
C ALA A 450 -36.15 -8.05 -7.85
N ALA A 451 -36.32 -9.30 -7.39
CA ALA A 451 -36.15 -10.49 -8.23
C ALA A 451 -37.09 -10.46 -9.44
N HIS A 452 -38.38 -10.21 -9.24
CA HIS A 452 -39.35 -10.12 -10.35
C HIS A 452 -39.03 -9.00 -11.36
N SER A 453 -38.47 -7.87 -10.91
CA SER A 453 -38.10 -6.76 -11.80
C SER A 453 -36.75 -6.93 -12.50
N ARG A 454 -35.79 -7.64 -11.90
CA ARG A 454 -34.43 -7.83 -12.43
C ARG A 454 -34.22 -9.12 -13.22
N MET A 455 -34.96 -10.19 -12.91
CA MET A 455 -34.82 -11.50 -13.55
C MET A 455 -34.81 -11.45 -15.10
N PRO A 456 -35.64 -10.64 -15.79
CA PRO A 456 -35.59 -10.55 -17.26
C PRO A 456 -34.29 -9.96 -17.82
N ALA A 457 -33.63 -9.07 -17.08
CA ALA A 457 -32.33 -8.51 -17.47
C ALA A 457 -31.22 -9.54 -17.27
N LEU A 458 -31.15 -10.15 -16.08
CA LEU A 458 -30.18 -11.18 -15.72
C LEU A 458 -30.25 -12.41 -16.65
N ILE A 459 -31.47 -12.82 -17.06
CA ILE A 459 -31.67 -13.85 -18.09
C ILE A 459 -31.02 -13.45 -19.42
N THR A 460 -31.11 -12.17 -19.83
CA THR A 460 -30.52 -11.66 -21.08
C THR A 460 -29.00 -11.56 -20.98
N GLU A 461 -28.48 -11.23 -19.80
CA GLU A 461 -27.06 -11.10 -19.45
C GLU A 461 -26.36 -12.47 -19.54
N VAL A 462 -26.84 -13.46 -18.77
CA VAL A 462 -26.36 -14.86 -18.82
C VAL A 462 -26.52 -15.50 -20.20
N GLU A 463 -27.58 -15.16 -20.96
CA GLU A 463 -27.71 -15.62 -22.36
C GLU A 463 -26.62 -15.04 -23.29
N GLY A 464 -26.18 -13.81 -23.04
CA GLY A 464 -25.06 -13.17 -23.74
C GLY A 464 -23.72 -13.80 -23.37
N GLU A 465 -23.47 -14.01 -22.07
CA GLU A 465 -22.24 -14.64 -21.58
C GLU A 465 -22.09 -16.09 -22.03
N LEU A 466 -23.16 -16.89 -22.01
CA LEU A 466 -23.15 -18.24 -22.55
C LEU A 466 -22.86 -18.25 -24.06
N ALA A 467 -23.28 -17.22 -24.78
CA ALA A 467 -22.96 -17.03 -26.20
C ALA A 467 -21.52 -16.51 -26.44
N GLU A 468 -20.89 -15.83 -25.48
CA GLU A 468 -19.45 -15.52 -25.50
C GLU A 468 -18.61 -16.78 -25.16
N ALA A 469 -18.98 -17.52 -24.11
CA ALA A 469 -18.29 -18.73 -23.69
C ALA A 469 -18.23 -19.79 -24.81
N ALA A 470 -19.30 -19.88 -25.61
CA ALA A 470 -19.35 -20.73 -26.80
C ALA A 470 -18.34 -20.34 -27.90
N GLN A 471 -17.85 -19.09 -27.94
CA GLN A 471 -16.83 -18.63 -28.91
C GLN A 471 -15.42 -19.10 -28.52
N PHE A 472 -15.14 -19.27 -27.22
CA PHE A 472 -13.88 -19.84 -26.75
C PHE A 472 -13.79 -21.36 -27.00
N GLY A 473 -14.92 -22.07 -26.95
CA GLY A 473 -14.96 -23.52 -27.25
C GLY A 473 -13.96 -24.32 -26.41
N ALA A 474 -13.08 -25.08 -27.06
CA ALA A 474 -12.03 -25.86 -26.38
C ALA A 474 -10.90 -24.98 -25.80
N ASP A 475 -10.70 -23.77 -26.33
CA ASP A 475 -9.65 -22.83 -25.94
C ASP A 475 -9.99 -22.03 -24.66
N GLY A 476 -11.18 -22.23 -24.09
CA GLY A 476 -11.64 -21.62 -22.85
C GLY A 476 -11.26 -22.36 -21.55
N GLY A 477 -10.82 -23.62 -21.65
CA GLY A 477 -10.46 -24.45 -20.51
C GLY A 477 -11.64 -25.12 -19.78
N PRO A 478 -11.38 -26.10 -18.90
CA PRO A 478 -12.41 -26.86 -18.20
C PRO A 478 -13.20 -26.02 -17.17
N GLU A 479 -12.61 -24.97 -16.62
CA GLU A 479 -13.26 -24.05 -15.68
C GLU A 479 -14.44 -23.32 -16.34
N LEU A 480 -14.22 -22.72 -17.52
CA LEU A 480 -15.28 -22.05 -18.28
C LEU A 480 -16.36 -23.04 -18.75
N ALA A 481 -15.97 -24.25 -19.15
CA ALA A 481 -16.94 -25.30 -19.52
C ALA A 481 -17.82 -25.72 -18.33
N SER A 482 -17.27 -25.77 -17.12
CA SER A 482 -18.01 -26.08 -15.88
C SER A 482 -18.93 -24.94 -15.46
N ALA A 483 -18.45 -23.69 -15.53
CA ALA A 483 -19.26 -22.51 -15.25
C ALA A 483 -20.44 -22.36 -16.23
N ALA A 484 -20.18 -22.51 -17.54
CA ALA A 484 -21.23 -22.46 -18.56
C ALA A 484 -22.28 -23.58 -18.40
N ALA A 485 -21.89 -24.79 -17.98
CA ALA A 485 -22.84 -25.86 -17.66
C ALA A 485 -23.72 -25.53 -16.43
N THR A 486 -23.13 -24.85 -15.42
CA THR A 486 -23.82 -24.40 -14.21
C THR A 486 -24.81 -23.29 -14.53
N ALA A 487 -24.37 -22.24 -15.23
CA ALA A 487 -25.21 -21.14 -15.70
C ALA A 487 -26.31 -21.61 -16.65
N THR A 488 -26.05 -22.57 -17.55
CA THR A 488 -27.10 -23.20 -18.39
C THR A 488 -28.18 -23.88 -17.54
N THR A 489 -27.79 -24.50 -16.42
CA THR A 489 -28.73 -25.18 -15.50
C THR A 489 -29.54 -24.15 -14.69
N ALA A 490 -28.89 -23.12 -14.15
CA ALA A 490 -29.56 -22.02 -13.45
C ALA A 490 -30.53 -21.25 -14.36
N LEU A 491 -30.14 -20.97 -15.62
CA LEU A 491 -30.97 -20.33 -16.62
C LEU A 491 -32.22 -21.17 -16.98
N GLN A 492 -32.11 -22.50 -17.00
CA GLN A 492 -33.27 -23.38 -17.16
C GLN A 492 -34.20 -23.33 -15.94
N ALA A 493 -33.67 -23.27 -14.72
CA ALA A 493 -34.46 -23.07 -13.51
C ALA A 493 -35.17 -21.70 -13.52
N ALA A 494 -34.46 -20.62 -13.88
CA ALA A 494 -35.03 -19.27 -14.03
C ALA A 494 -36.19 -19.21 -15.02
N ARG A 495 -36.10 -19.95 -16.14
CA ARG A 495 -37.15 -20.03 -17.17
C ARG A 495 -38.34 -20.92 -16.80
N THR A 496 -38.27 -21.75 -15.76
CA THR A 496 -39.29 -22.82 -15.51
C THR A 496 -39.77 -22.97 -14.06
N GLY A 497 -38.99 -22.54 -13.08
CA GLY A 497 -39.28 -22.68 -11.64
C GLY A 497 -39.33 -21.37 -10.86
N PHE A 498 -39.07 -20.22 -11.50
CA PHE A 498 -38.98 -18.92 -10.84
C PHE A 498 -40.25 -18.52 -10.06
N ASP A 499 -41.45 -18.76 -10.60
CA ASP A 499 -42.71 -18.48 -9.88
C ASP A 499 -42.91 -19.34 -8.61
N ALA A 500 -42.16 -20.44 -8.46
CA ALA A 500 -42.27 -21.37 -7.34
C ALA A 500 -41.31 -21.04 -6.18
N ASP A 501 -40.10 -20.54 -6.46
CA ASP A 501 -39.15 -19.99 -5.48
C ASP A 501 -38.39 -18.79 -6.10
N PRO A 502 -39.01 -17.59 -6.12
CA PRO A 502 -38.42 -16.43 -6.78
C PRO A 502 -37.06 -16.04 -6.22
N LEU A 503 -36.87 -16.20 -4.90
CA LEU A 503 -35.63 -15.83 -4.21
C LEU A 503 -34.52 -16.85 -4.48
N GLY A 504 -34.77 -18.15 -4.26
CA GLY A 504 -33.76 -19.18 -4.47
C GLY A 504 -33.31 -19.30 -5.93
N VAL A 505 -34.26 -19.17 -6.87
CA VAL A 505 -33.97 -19.23 -8.31
C VAL A 505 -33.26 -17.96 -8.82
N PHE A 506 -33.58 -16.78 -8.28
CA PHE A 506 -32.85 -15.55 -8.61
C PHE A 506 -31.41 -15.59 -8.08
N THR A 507 -31.21 -15.92 -6.79
CA THR A 507 -29.86 -16.06 -6.20
C THR A 507 -29.04 -17.11 -6.93
N SER A 508 -29.62 -18.28 -7.24
CA SER A 508 -28.92 -19.33 -8.00
C SER A 508 -28.55 -18.93 -9.43
N LEU A 509 -29.21 -17.92 -10.03
CA LEU A 509 -28.79 -17.37 -11.31
C LEU A 509 -27.65 -16.36 -11.13
N VAL A 510 -27.75 -15.44 -10.15
CA VAL A 510 -26.68 -14.47 -9.81
C VAL A 510 -25.38 -15.16 -9.41
N ASP A 511 -25.44 -16.25 -8.64
CA ASP A 511 -24.25 -17.03 -8.24
C ASP A 511 -23.60 -17.73 -9.46
N ALA A 512 -24.38 -18.11 -10.46
CA ALA A 512 -23.90 -18.80 -11.66
C ALA A 512 -23.40 -17.84 -12.74
N ASP A 513 -24.02 -16.66 -12.84
CA ASP A 513 -23.63 -15.46 -13.59
C ASP A 513 -22.23 -14.98 -13.15
N ALA A 514 -22.07 -14.61 -11.87
CA ALA A 514 -20.78 -14.20 -11.32
C ALA A 514 -19.68 -15.29 -11.39
N ALA A 515 -20.05 -16.57 -11.45
CA ALA A 515 -19.12 -17.67 -11.68
C ALA A 515 -18.75 -17.85 -13.17
N LEU A 516 -19.65 -17.53 -14.09
CA LEU A 516 -19.44 -17.54 -15.54
C LEU A 516 -18.57 -16.36 -15.97
N ASP A 517 -18.90 -15.14 -15.55
CA ASP A 517 -18.13 -13.94 -15.90
C ASP A 517 -16.69 -14.01 -15.39
N LYS A 518 -16.48 -14.49 -14.14
CA LYS A 518 -15.14 -14.79 -13.60
C LYS A 518 -14.36 -15.81 -14.43
N ALA A 519 -15.05 -16.81 -15.02
CA ALA A 519 -14.42 -17.80 -15.87
C ALA A 519 -14.16 -17.26 -17.30
N LEU A 520 -15.03 -16.37 -17.79
CA LEU A 520 -14.81 -15.62 -19.03
C LEU A 520 -13.60 -14.71 -18.90
N ASP A 521 -13.43 -13.96 -17.81
CA ASP A 521 -12.24 -13.13 -17.57
C ASP A 521 -10.94 -13.95 -17.50
N ALA A 522 -10.98 -15.13 -16.86
CA ALA A 522 -9.86 -16.06 -16.88
C ALA A 522 -9.54 -16.53 -18.32
N ALA A 523 -10.55 -16.84 -19.13
CA ALA A 523 -10.39 -17.27 -20.53
C ALA A 523 -9.91 -16.13 -21.44
N ARG A 524 -10.49 -14.92 -21.32
CA ARG A 524 -10.08 -13.65 -21.97
C ARG A 524 -8.61 -13.37 -21.68
N GLY A 525 -8.21 -13.42 -20.40
CA GLY A 525 -6.82 -13.23 -19.96
C GLY A 525 -5.87 -14.29 -20.51
N ALA A 526 -6.23 -15.57 -20.44
CA ALA A 526 -5.44 -16.68 -20.99
C ALA A 526 -5.31 -16.62 -22.53
N ALA A 527 -6.32 -16.12 -23.24
CA ALA A 527 -6.29 -15.92 -24.69
C ALA A 527 -5.39 -14.73 -25.07
N ALA A 528 -5.55 -13.58 -24.41
CA ALA A 528 -4.68 -12.41 -24.62
C ALA A 528 -3.20 -12.75 -24.37
N GLU A 529 -2.92 -13.55 -23.33
CA GLU A 529 -1.56 -14.02 -23.01
C GLU A 529 -1.00 -15.00 -24.05
N ARG A 530 -1.81 -15.90 -24.60
CA ARG A 530 -1.42 -16.75 -25.75
C ARG A 530 -1.07 -15.89 -26.97
N THR A 531 -1.85 -14.86 -27.27
CA THR A 531 -1.56 -13.91 -28.35
C THR A 531 -0.22 -13.23 -28.12
N ARG A 532 -0.01 -12.57 -26.97
CA ARG A 532 1.27 -11.90 -26.61
C ARG A 532 2.48 -12.83 -26.77
N ARG A 533 2.39 -14.08 -26.28
CA ARG A 533 3.48 -15.06 -26.40
C ARG A 533 3.82 -15.40 -27.85
N SER A 534 2.82 -15.52 -28.72
CA SER A 534 3.03 -15.78 -30.15
C SER A 534 3.58 -14.57 -30.91
N GLU A 535 3.17 -13.35 -30.56
CA GLU A 535 3.73 -12.11 -31.09
C GLU A 535 5.21 -11.94 -30.68
N MET A 536 5.52 -12.16 -29.39
CA MET A 536 6.90 -12.12 -28.87
C MET A 536 7.79 -13.16 -29.56
N LEU A 537 7.31 -14.38 -29.77
CA LEU A 537 8.00 -15.42 -30.54
C LEU A 537 8.25 -14.97 -31.98
N GLY A 538 7.24 -14.42 -32.66
CA GLY A 538 7.35 -13.93 -34.03
C GLY A 538 8.39 -12.81 -34.19
N ALA A 539 8.41 -11.86 -33.26
CA ALA A 539 9.41 -10.80 -33.20
C ALA A 539 10.83 -11.34 -32.93
N ALA A 540 10.98 -12.25 -31.98
CA ALA A 540 12.26 -12.88 -31.65
C ALA A 540 12.83 -13.70 -32.82
N LEU A 541 12.00 -14.52 -33.47
CA LEU A 541 12.36 -15.27 -34.67
C LEU A 541 12.77 -14.35 -35.82
N THR A 542 12.02 -13.28 -36.08
CA THR A 542 12.34 -12.32 -37.15
C THR A 542 13.69 -11.64 -36.93
N SER A 543 13.94 -11.19 -35.69
CA SER A 543 15.22 -10.58 -35.28
C SER A 543 16.40 -11.55 -35.41
N ALA A 544 16.24 -12.79 -34.94
CA ALA A 544 17.24 -13.84 -35.03
C ALA A 544 17.54 -14.24 -36.48
N GLN A 545 16.51 -14.42 -37.32
CA GLN A 545 16.64 -14.74 -38.74
C GLN A 545 17.45 -13.69 -39.51
N ALA A 546 17.21 -12.40 -39.22
CA ALA A 546 17.96 -11.30 -39.82
C ALA A 546 19.43 -11.29 -39.38
N LYS A 547 19.71 -11.38 -38.08
CA LYS A 547 21.08 -11.39 -37.52
C LYS A 547 21.90 -12.58 -38.01
N VAL A 548 21.34 -13.79 -37.95
CA VAL A 548 21.98 -15.02 -38.43
C VAL A 548 22.31 -14.92 -39.92
N SER A 549 21.42 -14.33 -40.74
CA SER A 549 21.66 -14.16 -42.17
C SER A 549 22.77 -13.12 -42.45
N ALA A 550 22.76 -11.97 -41.76
CA ALA A 550 23.82 -10.97 -41.89
C ALA A 550 25.21 -11.51 -41.49
N ALA A 551 25.28 -12.31 -40.41
CA ALA A 551 26.51 -12.99 -39.98
C ALA A 551 26.95 -14.04 -41.02
N ARG A 552 26.02 -14.85 -41.54
CA ARG A 552 26.27 -15.85 -42.60
C ARG A 552 26.84 -15.21 -43.86
N ASP A 553 26.26 -14.11 -44.33
CA ASP A 553 26.68 -13.46 -45.58
C ASP A 553 28.05 -12.77 -45.42
N PHE A 554 28.30 -12.13 -44.27
CA PHE A 554 29.59 -11.51 -43.98
C PHE A 554 30.73 -12.54 -43.91
N ILE A 555 30.51 -13.66 -43.21
CA ILE A 555 31.47 -14.77 -43.07
C ILE A 555 31.62 -15.53 -44.40
N GLY A 556 30.50 -15.80 -45.07
CA GLY A 556 30.42 -16.56 -46.31
C GLY A 556 31.12 -15.88 -47.49
N THR A 557 31.22 -14.55 -47.49
CA THR A 557 31.98 -13.76 -48.48
C THR A 557 33.45 -13.55 -48.13
N ARG A 558 33.85 -13.73 -46.86
CA ARG A 558 35.22 -13.40 -46.36
C ARG A 558 35.98 -14.62 -45.83
N ARG A 559 35.73 -15.79 -46.42
CA ARG A 559 36.23 -17.11 -45.97
C ARG A 559 37.75 -17.22 -45.79
N GLY A 560 38.54 -16.44 -46.54
CA GLY A 560 40.01 -16.43 -46.44
C GLY A 560 40.58 -15.59 -45.29
N ALA A 561 39.76 -14.78 -44.63
CA ALA A 561 40.16 -13.90 -43.52
C ALA A 561 39.59 -14.39 -42.18
N VAL A 562 38.31 -14.77 -42.16
CA VAL A 562 37.58 -15.18 -40.96
C VAL A 562 38.13 -16.49 -40.37
N GLN A 563 38.20 -16.58 -39.05
CA GLN A 563 38.79 -17.67 -38.27
C GLN A 563 37.74 -18.67 -37.76
N SER A 564 38.14 -19.62 -36.92
CA SER A 564 37.27 -20.69 -36.40
C SER A 564 36.17 -20.16 -35.47
N VAL A 565 36.49 -19.24 -34.54
CA VAL A 565 35.58 -18.76 -33.49
C VAL A 565 34.27 -18.18 -34.06
N ALA A 566 34.37 -17.34 -35.10
CA ALA A 566 33.19 -16.77 -35.77
C ALA A 566 32.33 -17.85 -36.45
N ARG A 567 32.95 -18.88 -37.05
CA ARG A 567 32.23 -20.00 -37.68
C ARG A 567 31.51 -20.87 -36.66
N THR A 568 32.15 -21.18 -35.53
CA THR A 568 31.54 -21.96 -34.45
C THR A 568 30.32 -21.25 -33.87
N ARG A 569 30.43 -19.93 -33.61
CA ARG A 569 29.29 -19.12 -33.12
C ARG A 569 28.15 -19.03 -34.13
N LEU A 570 28.45 -18.86 -35.42
CA LEU A 570 27.43 -18.89 -36.47
C LEU A 570 26.70 -20.24 -36.51
N SER A 571 27.44 -21.36 -36.48
CA SER A 571 26.84 -22.70 -36.53
C SER A 571 25.92 -22.99 -35.33
N GLU A 572 26.26 -22.48 -34.14
CA GLU A 572 25.41 -22.63 -32.95
C GLU A 572 24.20 -21.69 -32.99
N ALA A 573 24.35 -20.47 -33.51
CA ALA A 573 23.24 -19.56 -33.78
C ALA A 573 22.24 -20.16 -34.78
N GLU A 574 22.73 -20.80 -35.85
CA GLU A 574 21.90 -21.51 -36.83
C GLU A 574 21.18 -22.71 -36.19
N ARG A 575 21.87 -23.48 -35.32
CA ARG A 575 21.27 -24.61 -34.58
C ARG A 575 20.14 -24.14 -33.64
N LEU A 576 20.35 -23.06 -32.90
CA LEU A 576 19.36 -22.52 -31.97
C LEU A 576 18.17 -21.88 -32.69
N LEU A 577 18.38 -21.21 -33.82
CA LEU A 577 17.30 -20.67 -34.65
C LEU A 577 16.42 -21.78 -35.22
N ALA A 578 17.01 -22.87 -35.73
CA ALA A 578 16.26 -24.04 -36.16
C ALA A 578 15.52 -24.72 -35.00
N SER A 579 16.11 -24.76 -33.80
CA SER A 579 15.44 -25.26 -32.59
C SER A 579 14.21 -24.41 -32.22
N ALA A 580 14.34 -23.08 -32.26
CA ALA A 580 13.24 -22.15 -31.98
C ALA A 580 12.07 -22.35 -32.96
N GLN A 581 12.37 -22.51 -34.25
CA GLN A 581 11.37 -22.75 -35.30
C GLN A 581 10.61 -24.08 -35.08
N ASN A 582 11.31 -25.14 -34.65
CA ASN A 582 10.70 -26.44 -34.40
C ASN A 582 9.89 -26.50 -33.09
N THR A 583 10.34 -25.80 -32.03
CA THR A 583 9.72 -25.83 -30.69
C THR A 583 8.57 -24.82 -30.56
N GLY A 584 8.51 -23.78 -31.38
CA GLY A 584 7.55 -22.66 -31.23
C GLY A 584 6.06 -23.02 -31.27
N ALA A 585 5.69 -24.19 -31.80
CA ALA A 585 4.31 -24.68 -31.80
C ALA A 585 3.91 -25.41 -30.49
N THR A 586 4.88 -25.82 -29.66
CA THR A 586 4.66 -26.57 -28.41
C THR A 586 5.07 -25.80 -27.17
N ASP A 587 6.10 -24.96 -27.27
CA ASP A 587 6.55 -24.06 -26.21
C ASP A 587 7.04 -22.73 -26.84
N PRO A 588 6.15 -21.73 -26.95
CA PRO A 588 6.50 -20.42 -27.49
C PRO A 588 7.55 -19.67 -26.65
N LEU A 589 7.65 -19.93 -25.34
CA LEU A 589 8.55 -19.22 -24.44
C LEU A 589 10.00 -19.73 -24.59
N ALA A 590 10.20 -21.05 -24.49
CA ALA A 590 11.51 -21.65 -24.72
C ALA A 590 12.00 -21.45 -26.17
N ALA A 591 11.07 -21.39 -27.13
CA ALA A 591 11.37 -21.03 -28.51
C ALA A 591 11.78 -19.56 -28.67
N ALA A 592 11.11 -18.62 -28.00
CA ALA A 592 11.50 -17.21 -28.00
C ALA A 592 12.89 -17.02 -27.37
N ASP A 593 13.22 -17.75 -26.30
CA ASP A 593 14.56 -17.74 -25.70
C ASP A 593 15.63 -18.37 -26.60
N ALA A 594 15.32 -19.48 -27.27
CA ALA A 594 16.21 -20.06 -28.26
C ALA A 594 16.48 -19.08 -29.43
N ALA A 595 15.47 -18.33 -29.87
CA ALA A 595 15.63 -17.27 -30.86
C ALA A 595 16.46 -16.08 -30.33
N ARG A 596 16.22 -15.62 -29.09
CA ARG A 596 17.04 -14.56 -28.45
C ARG A 596 18.51 -14.96 -28.37
N ARG A 597 18.81 -16.20 -27.92
CA ARG A 597 20.18 -16.76 -27.87
C ARG A 597 20.81 -16.96 -29.25
N ALA A 598 20.03 -17.35 -30.26
CA ALA A 598 20.50 -17.41 -31.64
C ALA A 598 20.91 -16.01 -32.16
N GLY A 599 20.10 -14.99 -31.88
CA GLY A 599 20.40 -13.59 -32.23
C GLY A 599 21.69 -13.07 -31.60
N SER A 600 21.90 -13.30 -30.30
CA SER A 600 23.11 -12.82 -29.61
C SER A 600 24.38 -13.55 -30.05
N LEU A 601 24.31 -14.86 -30.35
CA LEU A 601 25.45 -15.59 -30.92
C LEU A 601 25.76 -15.16 -32.36
N ALA A 602 24.76 -14.78 -33.16
CA ALA A 602 24.97 -14.23 -34.48
C ALA A 602 25.69 -12.86 -34.44
N ASP A 603 25.32 -11.98 -33.50
CA ASP A 603 26.03 -10.72 -33.27
C ASP A 603 27.50 -10.98 -32.87
N GLN A 604 27.74 -11.90 -31.93
CA GLN A 604 29.10 -12.29 -31.53
C GLN A 604 29.91 -12.95 -32.66
N ALA A 605 29.26 -13.68 -33.58
CA ALA A 605 29.88 -14.25 -34.77
C ALA A 605 30.31 -13.14 -35.75
N LEU A 606 29.43 -12.16 -35.98
CA LEU A 606 29.69 -11.01 -36.85
C LEU A 606 30.82 -10.12 -36.30
N MET A 607 30.81 -9.80 -34.99
CA MET A 607 31.87 -9.02 -34.36
C MET A 607 33.23 -9.73 -34.42
N ALA A 608 33.28 -11.04 -34.17
CA ALA A 608 34.50 -11.83 -34.30
C ALA A 608 35.02 -11.83 -35.76
N ALA A 609 34.13 -12.05 -36.73
CA ALA A 609 34.48 -12.02 -38.15
C ALA A 609 34.98 -10.65 -38.63
N GLN A 610 34.43 -9.55 -38.10
CA GLN A 610 34.92 -8.20 -38.38
C GLN A 610 36.35 -8.00 -37.84
N GLY A 611 36.62 -8.45 -36.60
CA GLY A 611 37.97 -8.44 -36.01
C GLY A 611 38.98 -9.25 -36.82
N ASP A 612 38.62 -10.47 -37.22
CA ASP A 612 39.43 -11.34 -38.07
C ASP A 612 39.82 -10.65 -39.40
N VAL A 613 38.87 -9.97 -40.03
CA VAL A 613 39.07 -9.26 -41.31
C VAL A 613 40.01 -8.06 -41.15
N VAL A 614 39.89 -7.30 -40.07
CA VAL A 614 40.82 -6.19 -39.76
C VAL A 614 42.24 -6.71 -39.52
N GLY A 615 42.39 -7.78 -38.74
CA GLY A 615 43.69 -8.43 -38.52
C GLY A 615 44.33 -8.97 -39.81
N TRP A 616 43.52 -9.59 -40.67
CA TRP A 616 43.96 -10.09 -41.98
C TRP A 616 44.42 -8.96 -42.93
N GLN A 617 43.68 -7.84 -42.98
CA GLN A 617 44.08 -6.66 -43.75
C GLN A 617 45.40 -6.06 -43.26
N GLN A 618 45.59 -5.94 -41.95
CA GLN A 618 46.85 -5.47 -41.35
C GLN A 618 48.01 -6.43 -41.64
N GLY A 619 47.76 -7.74 -41.60
CA GLY A 619 48.74 -8.78 -41.94
C GLY A 619 49.14 -8.84 -43.42
N GLN A 620 48.38 -8.21 -44.31
CA GLN A 620 48.62 -8.18 -45.76
C GLN A 620 49.29 -6.90 -46.28
N GLN A 621 49.53 -5.88 -45.45
CA GLN A 621 50.41 -4.79 -45.85
C GLN A 621 51.85 -5.31 -46.02
N PRO A 622 52.49 -5.17 -47.19
CA PRO A 622 53.89 -5.54 -47.36
C PRO A 622 54.78 -4.69 -46.44
N ARG A 623 55.76 -5.31 -45.78
CA ARG A 623 56.83 -4.58 -45.06
C ARG A 623 57.83 -3.95 -46.04
N THR A 624 57.36 -2.99 -46.82
CA THR A 624 58.19 -2.22 -47.75
C THR A 624 59.17 -1.34 -46.97
N HIS A 625 60.42 -1.79 -46.85
CA HIS A 625 61.53 -0.89 -46.50
C HIS A 625 61.74 0.08 -47.67
N GLY A 626 61.22 1.31 -47.55
CA GLY A 626 61.42 2.34 -48.57
C GLY A 626 60.60 3.59 -48.32
N SER A 627 61.27 4.74 -48.29
CA SER A 627 60.63 6.06 -48.26
C SER A 627 60.08 6.43 -49.63
N SER A 628 58.76 6.58 -49.77
CA SER A 628 58.16 7.52 -50.74
C SER A 628 56.70 7.86 -50.41
N THR A 629 56.35 9.13 -50.63
CA THR A 629 54.99 9.66 -50.46
C THR A 629 54.18 9.55 -51.76
N ALA A 630 53.57 8.39 -52.03
CA ALA A 630 52.44 8.23 -52.97
C ALA A 630 51.83 6.82 -52.86
N GLY A 631 50.51 6.69 -52.71
CA GLY A 631 49.87 5.37 -52.73
C GLY A 631 48.35 5.33 -52.57
N ALA A 632 47.67 4.76 -53.57
CA ALA A 632 46.40 4.04 -53.51
C ALA A 632 45.18 4.68 -52.79
N VAL A 633 44.51 5.61 -53.47
CA VAL A 633 43.04 5.78 -53.31
C VAL A 633 42.34 4.95 -54.39
N LEU A 634 42.00 3.69 -54.08
CA LEU A 634 41.06 2.87 -54.86
C LEU A 634 40.59 1.67 -54.01
N GLY A 635 39.51 1.88 -53.24
CA GLY A 635 38.86 0.87 -52.41
C GLY A 635 37.48 1.36 -52.02
N GLY A 636 36.42 0.68 -52.50
CA GLY A 636 35.08 1.25 -52.55
C GLY A 636 34.45 1.52 -51.19
N ILE A 637 34.26 2.80 -50.85
CA ILE A 637 33.32 3.24 -49.84
C ILE A 637 31.95 3.41 -50.52
N LEU A 638 31.00 2.55 -50.18
CA LEU A 638 29.57 2.87 -50.23
C LEU A 638 29.24 3.38 -48.82
N VAL A 639 29.33 4.69 -48.59
CA VAL A 639 28.20 5.64 -48.73
C VAL A 639 27.06 5.24 -47.80
N ASP A 640 27.11 5.81 -46.60
CA ASP A 640 26.06 5.77 -45.58
C ASP A 640 24.88 6.65 -46.04
N SER A 641 23.79 6.02 -46.50
CA SER A 641 22.59 6.75 -46.94
C SER A 641 21.31 5.90 -46.98
N PHE A 642 20.79 5.39 -45.85
CA PHE A 642 19.38 4.94 -45.81
C PHE A 642 18.59 5.04 -44.48
N LEU A 643 19.18 5.38 -43.32
CA LEU A 643 18.43 5.41 -42.05
C LEU A 643 18.31 6.80 -41.40
N ARG A 644 17.64 7.71 -42.11
CA ARG A 644 17.14 8.99 -41.56
C ARG A 644 15.93 9.51 -42.37
N GLY A 645 14.76 8.90 -42.19
CA GLY A 645 13.60 9.14 -43.09
C GLY A 645 12.18 9.00 -42.53
N THR A 646 11.97 8.62 -41.27
CA THR A 646 10.66 8.56 -40.59
C THR A 646 10.88 8.77 -39.08
N MET A 647 10.05 9.47 -38.30
CA MET A 647 8.82 10.23 -38.59
C MET A 647 8.90 11.62 -37.92
N ARG A 648 8.08 12.60 -38.36
CA ARG A 648 7.69 13.74 -37.51
C ARG A 648 6.31 14.27 -37.89
N GLY A 649 5.45 14.47 -36.89
CA GLY A 649 4.04 14.81 -37.05
C GLY A 649 3.16 13.55 -37.18
N GLY A 650 1.99 13.48 -36.54
CA GLY A 650 1.42 14.42 -35.58
C GLY A 650 -0.11 14.29 -35.47
N GLY A 651 -0.64 14.31 -34.25
CA GLY A 651 -2.07 14.21 -33.98
C GLY A 651 -2.31 13.71 -32.56
N GLY A 652 -3.22 14.34 -31.83
CA GLY A 652 -3.56 13.97 -30.45
C GLY A 652 -5.02 13.54 -30.33
N PHE A 653 -5.21 12.36 -29.73
CA PHE A 653 -6.42 11.86 -29.08
C PHE A 653 -5.92 10.98 -27.91
N GLY A 654 -6.62 10.81 -26.80
CA GLY A 654 -7.94 11.32 -26.45
C GLY A 654 -8.73 10.25 -25.68
N GLY A 655 -8.60 10.25 -24.35
CA GLY A 655 -9.19 9.27 -23.43
C GLY A 655 -8.16 8.33 -22.78
N GLY A 656 -8.43 7.72 -21.62
CA GLY A 656 -9.53 8.03 -20.70
C GLY A 656 -10.06 6.86 -19.86
N GLY A 657 -9.64 6.77 -18.59
CA GLY A 657 -10.34 6.05 -17.52
C GLY A 657 -10.08 4.54 -17.39
N PHE A 658 -10.29 4.04 -16.16
CA PHE A 658 -10.42 2.63 -15.73
C PHE A 658 -9.20 1.71 -15.98
N GLY A 659 -8.49 1.19 -14.98
CA GLY A 659 -8.60 1.40 -13.52
C GLY A 659 -9.30 0.25 -12.78
N GLY A 660 -8.51 -0.75 -12.38
CA GLY A 660 -8.89 -1.87 -11.51
C GLY A 660 -7.74 -2.90 -11.43
N GLY A 661 -7.48 -3.56 -10.29
CA GLY A 661 -8.10 -3.36 -8.98
C GLY A 661 -7.73 -4.45 -7.98
N TYR A 662 -6.49 -4.45 -7.45
CA TYR A 662 -6.05 -5.37 -6.41
C TYR A 662 -5.36 -4.59 -5.27
N THR A 663 -5.39 -5.15 -4.05
CA THR A 663 -5.10 -4.46 -2.79
C THR A 663 -3.95 -5.10 -2.00
N SER A 664 -3.38 -4.34 -1.05
CA SER A 664 -2.22 -4.67 -0.20
C SER A 664 -0.87 -4.43 -0.90
N GLY A 665 0.10 -3.76 -0.26
CA GLY A 665 0.07 -3.19 1.09
C GLY A 665 1.44 -2.64 1.50
N GLY A 666 1.52 -1.32 1.75
CA GLY A 666 2.77 -0.58 1.89
C GLY A 666 3.69 -1.04 3.03
N ARG A 667 4.94 -1.32 2.67
CA ARG A 667 6.02 -1.77 3.57
C ARG A 667 6.63 -0.57 4.33
N SER A 668 6.80 -0.70 5.65
CA SER A 668 7.34 0.38 6.50
C SER A 668 8.78 0.06 6.95
N PRO A 669 9.74 1.00 6.81
CA PRO A 669 10.97 0.96 7.59
C PRO A 669 10.62 1.11 9.08
N GLY A 670 11.03 0.14 9.90
CA GLY A 670 10.47 -0.03 11.25
C GLY A 670 10.75 1.10 12.24
N SER A 671 9.71 1.54 12.94
CA SER A 671 9.79 2.21 14.24
C SER A 671 8.70 1.67 15.15
N PHE A 672 9.05 1.30 16.38
CA PHE A 672 8.13 0.65 17.32
C PHE A 672 7.21 1.68 17.99
N GLY A 673 5.96 1.79 17.54
CA GLY A 673 4.93 2.56 18.26
C GLY A 673 3.64 2.87 17.48
N GLY A 674 2.59 2.07 17.70
CA GLY A 674 1.18 2.47 17.54
C GLY A 674 0.68 2.82 16.12
N SER A 675 0.15 1.84 15.38
CA SER A 675 -0.40 2.02 14.04
C SER A 675 -1.78 2.71 14.03
N SER A 676 -1.84 4.01 13.64
CA SER A 676 -3.12 4.67 13.30
C SER A 676 -3.02 5.92 12.39
N SER A 677 -2.05 5.97 11.45
CA SER A 677 -2.09 6.91 10.30
C SER A 677 -0.98 6.65 9.28
N SER A 678 -1.29 6.09 8.11
CA SER A 678 -0.36 6.13 6.96
C SER A 678 -0.34 7.55 6.37
N GLY A 679 0.85 8.17 6.30
CA GLY A 679 1.05 9.50 5.72
C GLY A 679 1.14 10.68 6.70
N ARG A 680 1.13 10.46 8.03
CA ARG A 680 1.41 11.52 9.02
C ARG A 680 2.77 11.30 9.65
N ILE A 681 3.70 12.23 9.43
CA ILE A 681 5.09 12.18 9.90
C ILE A 681 5.37 13.34 10.85
N GLY A 682 6.25 13.16 11.82
CA GLY A 682 6.50 14.18 12.83
C GLY A 682 7.53 13.79 13.89
N VAL A 683 7.98 14.79 14.63
CA VAL A 683 8.98 14.68 15.69
C VAL A 683 8.57 15.54 16.87
N GLY A 684 8.64 14.98 18.08
CA GLY A 684 8.29 15.69 19.30
C GLY A 684 9.14 15.24 20.48
N GLY A 685 9.14 16.04 21.54
CA GLY A 685 9.93 15.77 22.73
C GLY A 685 10.12 16.98 23.63
N ARG A 686 11.16 16.95 24.47
CA ARG A 686 11.50 18.03 25.41
C ARG A 686 12.77 18.77 25.00
N PHE A 687 12.87 20.04 25.36
CA PHE A 687 13.99 20.93 25.03
C PHE A 687 14.61 21.59 26.27
#